data_AF-A0AAD5VRC4-F1
#
_entry.id   AF-A0AAD5VRC4-F1
#
_cell.length_a   1.000
_cell.length_b   1.000
_cell.length_c   1.000
_cell.angle_alpha   90.00
_cell.angle_beta   90.00
_cell.angle_gamma   90.00
#
_symmetry.space_group_name_H-M   'P 1'
#
loop_
_entity.id
_entity.type
_entity.pdbx_description
1 polymer ?
#
loop_
_entity_poly.entity_id
_entity_poly.type
_entity_poly.pdbx_seq_one_letter_code
_entity_poly.pdbx_strand_id
1 'polypeptide(L)'
;MKLTERFALLGALIVGVAVNGSILPRASDPCAAIAGQKWVSPKEVRDCYNAVPVNQTLKDNILDVVSKSLNFHTSVNYQIQAPPPFNKDVHEDLFKDLARIKATKYAHDYDMHIDLSRTLKRLNDGHCVWINRCYDSFYISYLPTPVVLLTDSSGNQAVHIAPEAFIVATAEFPDEIDFWQNALPGKLKGQLASLSGAKVLTINGKDPNVAIDANALITGSFQGLGTRQNSFFSSYQASGATWTYSMGNFAQQSLPLDDQVVLKIQRTGSSSTDTITLPYRARFTGPGNFTDLATFFNSHCVAQAGTNGVDLNAPGVQNVSPADKPVAKFQQQPTISPQDARKQPLNVILDTTPPSDVVLPPGLTPPAPVNGSRNAAQFFLLDDKKTGVLALGSFSDGNFNAFLNSLLDGLVNLKSLGATQLVVDVSNNGGGFICAAHIVGPKSTSVPQAGLNTTARDGTLARKIAQQIVDNPNLDPNLFLLYNPVQWRNANETFFSANDNWLLPPVNKVINGHQDAFSQTLGQECQPEGFPSNPPDVALFDPKKVVIVSNGRCASSCSLFSVTMSKEEGSKTVVLGGRKGVTQQYCGTVGGQSTDFSTIDTEIKTTHLKSDPLAPPDLLVNGVQGITWRLGFGVNDPTQPEEWQNRPANVNFPLTAQNDWSKEDHGIANCHSFSGRVITEEFIWTRKVGNGRAKSNGEAPLTDFPLTLPTTTSMGYTLCVLGCGTMGIAITSGIIESLDAAKRSLSNGFPKWEVHTPGTLTPTAETPDPSVPSRFIACVNRESTAEKLVKVFASVGDSEFSRKVEVVASKNLEAVKQSDVILLCCKPQMAQHILSEQGMTEALEGKLLISILAGVTIRQLTGWVSPLTRVVRAMPNTPCKIREGMTVVSTLPPSPHEETDNAIILKIFSSIGRCRFLDEKHFDACTALAGSGPAFACIFLEAMADGGVMMGLPRTEALELAAQTFQGAARMVLQGNTHPAQIKDAVSTPGGCTIAGLLALEDGRVRSTIARGIQVATERASELGQPAKK
;
A
#
# COMPACT_ATOMS: atom_id res chain seq x y z
N MET A 1 -0.75 -85.88 -5.29
CA MET A 1 -1.77 -85.39 -6.25
C MET A 1 -1.52 -83.90 -6.40
N LYS A 2 -0.75 -83.51 -7.43
CA LYS A 2 -1.23 -82.82 -8.66
C LYS A 2 -2.01 -81.54 -8.30
N LEU A 3 -1.63 -80.33 -8.72
CA LEU A 3 -0.73 -79.93 -9.79
C LEU A 3 -0.49 -78.40 -9.63
N THR A 4 0.78 -77.99 -9.82
CA THR A 4 1.26 -76.82 -10.61
C THR A 4 0.92 -75.39 -10.17
N GLU A 5 1.89 -74.59 -9.70
CA GLU A 5 3.00 -73.92 -10.46
C GLU A 5 2.55 -72.53 -10.97
N ARG A 6 3.25 -71.40 -10.78
CA ARG A 6 4.67 -71.03 -11.01
C ARG A 6 4.75 -69.51 -10.69
N PHE A 7 5.83 -68.85 -10.29
CA PHE A 7 7.27 -69.07 -10.43
C PHE A 7 8.03 -68.20 -9.42
N ALA A 8 9.08 -68.76 -8.82
CA ALA A 8 10.25 -68.05 -8.32
C ALA A 8 11.51 -68.86 -8.69
N LEU A 9 12.60 -68.15 -8.98
CA LEU A 9 14.01 -68.58 -9.18
C LEU A 9 14.47 -69.28 -10.48
N LEU A 10 15.38 -68.58 -11.16
CA LEU A 10 16.69 -69.06 -11.67
C LEU A 10 17.63 -67.83 -11.63
N GLY A 11 18.89 -67.84 -11.18
CA GLY A 11 19.86 -68.92 -11.04
C GLY A 11 21.03 -68.72 -12.02
N ALA A 12 22.03 -67.93 -11.60
CA ALA A 12 23.36 -67.61 -12.15
C ALA A 12 23.94 -68.38 -13.36
N LEU A 13 24.55 -67.62 -14.31
CA LEU A 13 25.99 -67.62 -14.67
C LEU A 13 26.18 -66.96 -16.05
N ILE A 14 26.77 -65.75 -16.15
CA ILE A 14 27.73 -65.39 -17.22
C ILE A 14 28.78 -64.43 -16.64
N VAL A 15 30.02 -64.80 -16.91
CA VAL A 15 31.33 -64.19 -16.65
C VAL A 15 31.36 -62.66 -16.79
N GLY A 16 32.02 -62.01 -15.83
CA GLY A 16 32.21 -60.57 -15.77
C GLY A 16 33.10 -60.02 -16.88
N VAL A 17 32.58 -59.01 -17.57
CA VAL A 17 33.39 -57.97 -18.20
C VAL A 17 33.47 -56.83 -17.19
N ALA A 18 34.67 -56.54 -16.72
CA ALA A 18 34.96 -55.38 -15.88
C ALA A 18 34.67 -54.11 -16.68
N VAL A 19 33.50 -53.52 -16.47
CA VAL A 19 33.26 -52.12 -16.82
C VAL A 19 33.56 -51.33 -15.56
N ASN A 20 34.64 -50.55 -15.61
CA ASN A 20 34.93 -49.50 -14.64
C ASN A 20 33.73 -48.56 -14.57
N GLY A 21 32.80 -48.84 -13.65
CA GLY A 21 31.81 -47.89 -13.19
C GLY A 21 32.57 -46.81 -12.45
N SER A 22 32.85 -45.71 -13.15
CA SER A 22 33.22 -44.44 -12.54
C SER A 22 32.25 -44.18 -11.38
N ILE A 23 32.77 -44.19 -10.17
CA ILE A 23 32.10 -43.68 -8.98
C ILE A 23 31.75 -42.24 -9.33
N LEU A 24 30.49 -41.97 -9.68
CA LEU A 24 29.99 -40.60 -9.72
C LEU A 24 30.21 -40.02 -8.32
N PRO A 25 30.89 -38.87 -8.18
CA PRO A 25 31.13 -38.29 -6.87
C PRO A 25 29.77 -38.04 -6.20
N ARG A 26 29.62 -38.54 -4.97
CA ARG A 26 28.47 -38.23 -4.10
C ARG A 26 28.28 -36.72 -4.12
N ALA A 27 27.11 -36.25 -4.53
CA ALA A 27 26.81 -34.82 -4.59
C ALA A 27 27.21 -34.20 -3.24
N SER A 28 28.11 -33.22 -3.28
CA SER A 28 28.60 -32.55 -2.08
C SER A 28 27.43 -31.89 -1.35
N ASP A 29 27.36 -32.06 -0.03
CA ASP A 29 26.36 -31.39 0.81
C ASP A 29 26.45 -29.86 0.62
N PRO A 30 25.40 -29.20 0.10
CA PRO A 30 25.43 -27.76 -0.16
C PRO A 30 25.53 -26.92 1.11
N CYS A 31 25.02 -27.41 2.26
CA CYS A 31 25.15 -26.72 3.54
C CYS A 31 26.58 -26.82 4.07
N ALA A 32 27.27 -27.94 3.83
CA ALA A 32 28.69 -28.06 4.20
C ALA A 32 29.58 -27.03 3.46
N ALA A 33 29.17 -26.60 2.26
CA ALA A 33 29.90 -25.58 1.51
C ALA A 33 29.87 -24.19 2.18
N ILE A 34 28.75 -23.85 2.84
CA ILE A 34 28.57 -22.54 3.50
C ILE A 34 28.86 -22.56 5.01
N ALA A 35 29.04 -23.75 5.59
CA ALA A 35 29.34 -23.94 7.00
C ALA A 35 30.61 -23.19 7.44
N GLY A 36 30.52 -22.44 8.54
CA GLY A 36 31.63 -21.66 9.10
C GLY A 36 32.09 -20.46 8.26
N GLN A 37 31.47 -20.20 7.11
CA GLN A 37 31.81 -19.06 6.27
C GLN A 37 31.07 -17.79 6.73
N LYS A 38 31.82 -16.72 6.99
CA LYS A 38 31.23 -15.42 7.37
C LYS A 38 30.34 -14.85 6.27
N TRP A 39 30.77 -14.99 5.01
CA TRP A 39 30.08 -14.43 3.85
C TRP A 39 30.00 -15.43 2.71
N VAL A 40 28.81 -15.58 2.14
CA VAL A 40 28.50 -16.51 1.06
C VAL A 40 27.65 -15.84 0.00
N SER A 41 27.43 -16.48 -1.15
CA SER A 41 26.48 -15.98 -2.14
C SER A 41 25.04 -16.37 -1.75
N PRO A 42 24.02 -15.55 -2.07
CA PRO A 42 22.62 -15.92 -1.85
C PRO A 42 22.25 -17.25 -2.53
N LYS A 43 22.82 -17.52 -3.71
CA LYS A 43 22.70 -18.82 -4.39
C LYS A 43 23.16 -20.00 -3.53
N GLU A 44 24.32 -19.94 -2.89
CA GLU A 44 24.82 -21.04 -2.05
C GLU A 44 23.90 -21.27 -0.84
N VAL A 45 23.35 -20.19 -0.27
CA VAL A 45 22.32 -20.28 0.79
C VAL A 45 21.07 -20.99 0.27
N ARG A 46 20.55 -20.58 -0.90
CA ARG A 46 19.39 -21.25 -1.52
C ARG A 46 19.67 -22.71 -1.84
N ASP A 47 20.87 -23.05 -2.29
CA ASP A 47 21.24 -24.44 -2.57
C ASP A 47 21.22 -25.28 -1.28
N CYS A 48 21.67 -24.73 -0.14
CA CYS A 48 21.52 -25.36 1.18
C CYS A 48 20.06 -25.48 1.61
N TYR A 49 19.26 -24.41 1.51
CA TYR A 49 17.85 -24.43 1.88
C TYR A 49 17.02 -25.41 1.03
N ASN A 50 17.29 -25.47 -0.28
CA ASN A 50 16.63 -26.39 -1.21
C ASN A 50 17.08 -27.85 -1.01
N ALA A 51 18.18 -28.10 -0.30
CA ALA A 51 18.56 -29.46 0.05
C ALA A 51 17.64 -30.09 1.12
N VAL A 52 16.80 -29.30 1.81
CA VAL A 52 15.81 -29.78 2.77
C VAL A 52 14.55 -30.29 2.03
N PRO A 53 14.26 -31.60 2.02
CA PRO A 53 13.04 -32.12 1.43
C PRO A 53 11.82 -31.81 2.30
N VAL A 54 10.64 -31.71 1.68
CA VAL A 54 9.38 -31.53 2.41
C VAL A 54 9.11 -32.77 3.25
N ASN A 55 9.02 -32.58 4.57
CA ASN A 55 8.54 -33.61 5.47
C ASN A 55 7.03 -33.43 5.70
N GLN A 56 6.23 -34.42 5.30
CA GLN A 56 4.77 -34.34 5.36
C GLN A 56 4.25 -34.15 6.80
N THR A 57 4.89 -34.77 7.80
CA THR A 57 4.52 -34.61 9.20
C THR A 57 4.78 -33.18 9.69
N LEU A 58 5.91 -32.57 9.31
CA LEU A 58 6.20 -31.18 9.66
C LEU A 58 5.25 -30.22 8.94
N LYS A 59 4.95 -30.46 7.65
CA LYS A 59 3.97 -29.69 6.89
C LYS A 59 2.60 -29.70 7.54
N ASP A 60 2.08 -30.88 7.88
CA ASP A 60 0.77 -31.01 8.52
C ASP A 60 0.76 -30.37 9.91
N ASN A 61 1.86 -30.48 10.67
CA ASN A 61 2.02 -29.81 11.96
C ASN A 61 2.01 -28.28 11.84
N ILE A 62 2.80 -27.70 10.94
CA ILE A 62 2.85 -26.25 10.70
C ILE A 62 1.46 -25.73 10.34
N LEU A 63 0.79 -26.38 9.39
CA LEU A 63 -0.53 -25.94 8.93
C LEU A 63 -1.59 -26.07 10.02
N ASP A 64 -1.54 -27.11 10.87
CA ASP A 64 -2.46 -27.25 12.01
C ASP A 64 -2.22 -26.17 13.07
N VAL A 65 -0.95 -25.88 13.39
CA VAL A 65 -0.59 -24.80 14.34
C VAL A 65 -1.06 -23.44 13.82
N VAL A 66 -0.74 -23.10 12.57
CA VAL A 66 -1.14 -21.81 11.97
C VAL A 66 -2.67 -21.70 11.90
N SER A 67 -3.34 -22.73 11.37
CA SER A 67 -4.81 -22.73 11.26
C SER A 67 -5.50 -22.58 12.62
N LYS A 68 -5.04 -23.29 13.65
CA LYS A 68 -5.67 -23.21 14.98
C LYS A 68 -5.31 -21.92 15.73
N SER A 69 -4.13 -21.36 15.50
CA SER A 69 -3.74 -20.04 16.04
C SER A 69 -4.61 -18.92 15.46
N LEU A 70 -5.00 -19.00 14.18
CA LEU A 70 -5.91 -18.03 13.56
C LEU A 70 -7.31 -17.99 14.21
N ASN A 71 -7.72 -19.02 14.97
CA ASN A 71 -8.97 -18.96 15.74
C ASN A 71 -8.93 -17.93 16.88
N PHE A 72 -7.72 -17.47 17.27
CA PHE A 72 -7.51 -16.40 18.25
C PHE A 72 -7.27 -15.04 17.59
N HIS A 73 -7.02 -15.01 16.27
CA HIS A 73 -6.80 -13.77 15.54
C HIS A 73 -8.12 -13.04 15.27
N THR A 74 -8.18 -11.76 15.60
CA THR A 74 -9.42 -10.97 15.56
C THR A 74 -9.83 -10.49 14.17
N SER A 75 -8.89 -10.45 13.20
CA SER A 75 -9.13 -9.82 11.89
C SER A 75 -9.39 -10.82 10.76
N VAL A 76 -9.43 -12.13 11.05
CA VAL A 76 -9.55 -13.20 10.03
C VAL A 76 -10.72 -12.98 9.07
N ASN A 77 -11.92 -12.74 9.58
CA ASN A 77 -13.09 -12.54 8.72
C ASN A 77 -13.11 -11.16 8.06
N TYR A 78 -12.51 -10.14 8.68
CA TYR A 78 -12.36 -8.82 8.08
C TYR A 78 -11.47 -8.87 6.84
N GLN A 79 -10.40 -9.66 6.87
CA GLN A 79 -9.39 -9.71 5.79
C GLN A 79 -9.86 -10.43 4.51
N ILE A 80 -10.93 -11.24 4.56
CA ILE A 80 -11.57 -11.83 3.37
C ILE A 80 -11.97 -10.75 2.37
N GLN A 81 -12.46 -9.63 2.88
CA GLN A 81 -12.73 -8.41 2.14
C GLN A 81 -12.57 -7.25 3.11
N ALA A 82 -11.37 -6.67 3.16
CA ALA A 82 -11.10 -5.59 4.11
C ALA A 82 -12.04 -4.39 3.87
N PRO A 83 -12.45 -3.67 4.93
CA PRO A 83 -13.22 -2.44 4.79
C PRO A 83 -12.49 -1.37 3.96
N PRO A 84 -13.22 -0.43 3.32
CA PRO A 84 -12.61 0.74 2.68
C PRO A 84 -11.76 1.55 3.69
N PRO A 85 -10.59 2.09 3.28
CA PRO A 85 -10.07 2.19 1.91
C PRO A 85 -9.26 0.97 1.43
N PHE A 86 -9.03 -0.03 2.27
CA PHE A 86 -8.13 -1.15 2.00
C PHE A 86 -8.79 -2.32 1.26
N ASN A 87 -10.08 -2.18 0.94
CA ASN A 87 -10.90 -3.12 0.19
C ASN A 87 -10.45 -3.37 -1.26
N LYS A 88 -9.30 -2.88 -1.71
CA LYS A 88 -8.66 -3.25 -2.98
C LYS A 88 -7.33 -3.97 -2.77
N ASP A 89 -6.76 -3.82 -1.58
CA ASP A 89 -5.40 -4.25 -1.26
C ASP A 89 -5.38 -5.56 -0.45
N VAL A 90 -6.46 -5.87 0.28
CA VAL A 90 -6.57 -7.05 1.15
C VAL A 90 -7.88 -7.81 0.90
N HIS A 91 -7.74 -9.05 0.39
CA HIS A 91 -8.84 -9.97 0.03
C HIS A 91 -8.43 -11.43 0.25
N GLU A 92 -7.95 -11.74 1.45
CA GLU A 92 -7.33 -13.02 1.73
C GLU A 92 -8.26 -13.90 2.56
N ASP A 93 -8.56 -15.09 2.04
CA ASP A 93 -9.19 -16.15 2.81
C ASP A 93 -8.10 -17.13 3.27
N LEU A 94 -7.50 -16.83 4.42
CA LEU A 94 -6.36 -17.58 4.94
C LEU A 94 -6.67 -19.07 5.11
N PHE A 95 -7.89 -19.44 5.50
CA PHE A 95 -8.24 -20.85 5.65
C PHE A 95 -8.31 -21.57 4.30
N LYS A 96 -8.83 -20.93 3.25
CA LYS A 96 -8.76 -21.47 1.88
C LYS A 96 -7.33 -21.58 1.39
N ASP A 97 -6.50 -20.59 1.66
CA ASP A 97 -5.08 -20.62 1.27
C ASP A 97 -4.30 -21.71 2.01
N LEU A 98 -4.53 -21.90 3.31
CA LEU A 98 -3.92 -22.99 4.07
C LEU A 98 -4.36 -24.36 3.52
N ALA A 99 -5.63 -24.51 3.12
CA ALA A 99 -6.11 -25.72 2.45
C ALA A 99 -5.43 -25.94 1.09
N ARG A 100 -5.23 -24.88 0.30
CA ARG A 100 -4.47 -24.92 -0.97
C ARG A 100 -3.01 -25.33 -0.73
N ILE A 101 -2.33 -24.73 0.26
CA ILE A 101 -0.94 -25.06 0.61
C ILE A 101 -0.86 -26.52 1.05
N LYS A 102 -1.82 -27.01 1.84
CA LYS A 102 -1.91 -28.42 2.23
C LYS A 102 -1.95 -29.35 1.03
N ALA A 103 -2.78 -29.04 0.03
CA ALA A 103 -2.94 -29.85 -1.19
C ALA A 103 -1.76 -29.72 -2.19
N THR A 104 -1.02 -28.62 -2.14
CA THR A 104 0.11 -28.35 -3.06
C THR A 104 1.30 -29.27 -2.76
N LYS A 105 1.91 -29.85 -3.80
CA LYS A 105 3.18 -30.57 -3.69
C LYS A 105 4.33 -29.60 -3.95
N TYR A 106 5.27 -29.52 -3.01
CA TYR A 106 6.48 -28.71 -3.13
C TYR A 106 7.69 -29.61 -3.35
N ALA A 107 8.69 -29.11 -4.09
CA ALA A 107 9.95 -29.81 -4.28
C ALA A 107 10.82 -29.72 -3.01
N HIS A 108 10.84 -28.54 -2.39
CA HIS A 108 11.69 -28.21 -1.25
C HIS A 108 10.87 -27.58 -0.11
N ASP A 109 11.30 -27.79 1.14
CA ASP A 109 10.64 -27.21 2.32
C ASP A 109 10.67 -25.66 2.28
N TYR A 110 11.75 -25.12 1.72
CA TYR A 110 11.90 -23.68 1.49
C TYR A 110 10.82 -23.09 0.55
N ASP A 111 10.42 -23.80 -0.50
CA ASP A 111 9.36 -23.34 -1.42
C ASP A 111 8.00 -23.26 -0.69
N MET A 112 7.72 -24.25 0.17
CA MET A 112 6.52 -24.26 1.01
C MET A 112 6.54 -23.09 2.00
N HIS A 113 7.69 -22.82 2.63
CA HIS A 113 7.87 -21.68 3.53
C HIS A 113 7.59 -20.35 2.83
N ILE A 114 8.13 -20.14 1.62
CA ILE A 114 7.87 -18.93 0.83
C ILE A 114 6.38 -18.75 0.54
N ASP A 115 5.67 -19.81 0.14
CA ASP A 115 4.23 -19.74 -0.16
C ASP A 115 3.41 -19.39 1.10
N LEU A 116 3.73 -20.02 2.23
CA LEU A 116 3.06 -19.75 3.51
C LEU A 116 3.35 -18.32 4.01
N SER A 117 4.62 -17.90 4.05
CA SER A 117 5.01 -16.55 4.49
C SER A 117 4.35 -15.47 3.62
N ARG A 118 4.39 -15.63 2.28
CA ARG A 118 3.74 -14.69 1.35
C ARG A 118 2.22 -14.69 1.48
N THR A 119 1.60 -15.80 1.87
CA THR A 119 0.16 -15.85 2.12
C THR A 119 -0.26 -14.92 3.24
N LEU A 120 0.47 -14.93 4.35
CA LEU A 120 0.17 -14.03 5.46
C LEU A 120 0.59 -12.59 5.16
N LYS A 121 1.68 -12.37 4.41
CA LYS A 121 2.10 -11.02 3.99
C LYS A 121 1.11 -10.32 3.07
N ARG A 122 0.26 -11.03 2.33
CA ARG A 122 -0.80 -10.40 1.53
C ARG A 122 -1.87 -9.70 2.37
N LEU A 123 -1.95 -10.00 3.67
CA LEU A 123 -2.82 -9.28 4.62
C LEU A 123 -2.44 -7.81 4.78
N ASN A 124 -1.20 -7.45 4.43
CA ASN A 124 -0.64 -6.13 4.68
C ASN A 124 -0.68 -5.74 6.17
N ASP A 125 -0.67 -6.74 7.06
CA ASP A 125 -0.73 -6.63 8.51
C ASP A 125 0.54 -7.23 9.11
N GLY A 126 1.39 -6.36 9.67
CA GLY A 126 2.62 -6.79 10.31
C GLY A 126 2.45 -7.45 11.69
N HIS A 127 1.22 -7.58 12.21
CA HIS A 127 0.91 -8.39 13.40
C HIS A 127 0.65 -9.86 13.05
N CYS A 128 0.05 -10.14 11.88
CA CYS A 128 -0.32 -11.48 11.45
C CYS A 128 0.66 -12.04 10.41
N VAL A 129 1.68 -12.78 10.87
CA VAL A 129 2.77 -13.28 10.01
C VAL A 129 3.19 -14.71 10.32
N TRP A 130 3.75 -15.38 9.33
CA TRP A 130 4.46 -16.65 9.48
C TRP A 130 5.94 -16.44 9.20
N ILE A 131 6.77 -16.72 10.20
CA ILE A 131 8.22 -16.57 10.12
C ILE A 131 8.89 -17.85 10.58
N ASN A 132 9.90 -18.31 9.86
CA ASN A 132 10.70 -19.47 10.20
C ASN A 132 12.17 -19.04 10.37
N ARG A 133 12.71 -19.25 11.57
CA ARG A 133 14.11 -18.87 11.88
C ARG A 133 15.14 -19.56 11.01
N CYS A 134 14.83 -20.78 10.54
CA CYS A 134 15.64 -21.52 9.58
C CYS A 134 15.91 -20.70 8.31
N TYR A 135 14.94 -19.90 7.87
CA TYR A 135 14.95 -19.26 6.55
C TYR A 135 15.01 -17.74 6.60
N ASP A 136 14.18 -17.08 7.42
CA ASP A 136 13.96 -15.62 7.37
C ASP A 136 14.98 -14.79 8.15
N SER A 137 15.71 -15.40 9.09
CA SER A 137 16.63 -14.65 9.95
C SER A 137 18.04 -15.23 10.00
N PHE A 138 18.22 -16.46 9.51
CA PHE A 138 19.52 -17.11 9.61
C PHE A 138 20.56 -16.43 8.71
N TYR A 139 20.26 -16.22 7.43
CA TYR A 139 21.08 -15.45 6.49
C TYR A 139 20.36 -14.19 6.02
N ILE A 140 21.07 -13.06 6.01
CA ILE A 140 20.59 -11.79 5.44
C ILE A 140 21.51 -11.38 4.29
N SER A 141 20.91 -11.01 3.16
CA SER A 141 21.59 -10.61 1.94
C SER A 141 21.70 -9.09 1.84
N TYR A 142 22.88 -8.58 1.49
CA TYR A 142 23.19 -7.15 1.43
C TYR A 142 23.73 -6.70 0.07
N LEU A 143 23.47 -5.44 -0.27
CA LEU A 143 24.20 -4.64 -1.25
C LEU A 143 24.85 -3.43 -0.58
N PRO A 144 25.99 -2.94 -1.09
CA PRO A 144 26.68 -1.77 -0.54
C PRO A 144 26.09 -0.45 -1.05
N THR A 145 25.04 -0.50 -1.89
CA THR A 145 24.43 0.65 -2.54
C THR A 145 22.94 0.74 -2.18
N PRO A 146 22.59 1.09 -0.93
CA PRO A 146 21.22 1.48 -0.58
C PRO A 146 20.73 2.58 -1.53
N VAL A 147 19.41 2.66 -1.72
CA VAL A 147 18.80 3.62 -2.65
C VAL A 147 17.80 4.52 -1.92
N VAL A 148 17.63 5.72 -2.47
CA VAL A 148 16.76 6.78 -1.95
C VAL A 148 15.98 7.43 -3.09
N LEU A 149 14.79 7.94 -2.81
CA LEU A 149 13.96 8.68 -3.78
C LEU A 149 14.16 10.19 -3.59
N LEU A 150 14.80 10.86 -4.56
CA LEU A 150 15.08 12.29 -4.49
C LEU A 150 14.23 13.08 -5.47
N THR A 151 13.91 14.29 -5.06
CA THR A 151 13.12 15.27 -5.80
C THR A 151 14.00 16.45 -6.17
N ASP A 152 14.03 16.82 -7.45
CA ASP A 152 14.77 17.98 -7.93
C ASP A 152 14.00 19.30 -7.68
N SER A 153 14.64 20.44 -7.98
CA SER A 153 14.05 21.77 -7.83
C SER A 153 12.84 22.02 -8.73
N SER A 154 12.65 21.20 -9.77
CA SER A 154 11.48 21.24 -10.66
C SER A 154 10.35 20.32 -10.19
N GLY A 155 10.54 19.61 -9.07
CA GLY A 155 9.55 18.69 -8.51
C GLY A 155 9.51 17.32 -9.19
N ASN A 156 10.53 16.94 -9.97
CA ASN A 156 10.66 15.61 -10.56
C ASN A 156 11.35 14.66 -9.58
N GLN A 157 10.83 13.43 -9.48
CA GLN A 157 11.40 12.39 -8.63
C GLN A 157 12.22 11.38 -9.41
N ALA A 158 13.34 10.97 -8.85
CA ALA A 158 14.19 9.91 -9.37
C ALA A 158 14.78 9.06 -8.23
N VAL A 159 15.04 7.80 -8.51
CA VAL A 159 15.77 6.92 -7.59
C VAL A 159 17.25 7.20 -7.74
N HIS A 160 17.96 7.32 -6.63
CA HIS A 160 19.40 7.49 -6.56
C HIS A 160 20.01 6.41 -5.67
N ILE A 161 21.26 6.03 -5.94
CA ILE A 161 22.08 5.40 -4.90
C ILE A 161 22.27 6.45 -3.81
N ALA A 162 22.02 6.09 -2.55
CA ALA A 162 22.09 7.03 -1.44
C ALA A 162 23.47 7.74 -1.42
N PRO A 163 23.53 9.08 -1.24
CA PRO A 163 24.81 9.80 -1.23
C PRO A 163 25.82 9.26 -0.21
N GLU A 164 25.34 8.84 0.94
CA GLU A 164 26.09 8.25 2.03
C GLU A 164 26.42 6.76 1.86
N ALA A 165 25.92 6.11 0.79
CA ALA A 165 26.00 4.66 0.59
C ALA A 165 27.40 4.08 0.84
N PHE A 166 28.44 4.67 0.25
CA PHE A 166 29.81 4.18 0.41
C PHE A 166 30.34 4.32 1.84
N ILE A 167 29.98 5.40 2.55
CA ILE A 167 30.39 5.63 3.94
C ILE A 167 29.75 4.57 4.85
N VAL A 168 28.45 4.35 4.68
CA VAL A 168 27.69 3.32 5.41
C VAL A 168 28.24 1.93 5.12
N ALA A 169 28.41 1.59 3.84
CA ALA A 169 28.91 0.28 3.44
C ALA A 169 30.33 0.01 3.95
N THR A 170 31.22 1.03 3.93
CA THR A 170 32.60 0.86 4.41
C THR A 170 32.69 0.68 5.92
N ALA A 171 31.80 1.34 6.66
CA ALA A 171 31.72 1.18 8.10
C ALA A 171 31.16 -0.20 8.50
N GLU A 172 30.13 -0.67 7.80
CA GLU A 172 29.42 -1.91 8.15
C GLU A 172 30.11 -3.17 7.60
N PHE A 173 30.67 -3.09 6.39
CA PHE A 173 31.21 -4.24 5.66
C PHE A 173 32.70 -4.06 5.33
N PRO A 174 33.56 -3.68 6.29
CA PRO A 174 34.96 -3.37 6.01
C PRO A 174 35.72 -4.55 5.39
N ASP A 175 35.28 -5.78 5.63
CA ASP A 175 35.86 -7.01 5.10
C ASP A 175 35.32 -7.47 3.73
N GLU A 176 34.25 -6.83 3.22
CA GLU A 176 33.65 -7.16 1.91
C GLU A 176 33.63 -5.99 0.92
N ILE A 177 34.05 -4.77 1.34
CA ILE A 177 34.14 -3.64 0.41
C ILE A 177 34.99 -3.96 -0.81
N ASP A 178 36.15 -4.60 -0.63
CA ASP A 178 37.02 -4.94 -1.75
C ASP A 178 36.37 -5.91 -2.74
N PHE A 179 35.50 -6.80 -2.28
CA PHE A 179 34.74 -7.69 -3.15
C PHE A 179 33.83 -6.88 -4.09
N TRP A 180 33.04 -5.95 -3.56
CA TRP A 180 32.17 -5.10 -4.39
C TRP A 180 32.93 -4.09 -5.24
N GLN A 181 34.04 -3.55 -4.73
CA GLN A 181 34.94 -2.72 -5.54
C GLN A 181 35.47 -3.48 -6.76
N ASN A 182 35.82 -4.76 -6.58
CA ASN A 182 36.34 -5.60 -7.65
C ASN A 182 35.26 -6.10 -8.63
N ALA A 183 33.99 -6.15 -8.20
CA ALA A 183 32.86 -6.52 -9.04
C ALA A 183 32.50 -5.46 -10.09
N LEU A 184 32.93 -4.20 -9.90
CA LEU A 184 32.65 -3.13 -10.85
C LEU A 184 33.40 -3.31 -12.17
N PRO A 185 32.76 -2.99 -13.32
CA PRO A 185 33.33 -3.26 -14.63
C PRO A 185 34.37 -2.23 -15.06
N GLY A 186 35.37 -2.67 -15.82
CA GLY A 186 36.29 -1.80 -16.56
C GLY A 186 36.91 -0.70 -15.70
N LYS A 187 36.71 0.56 -16.10
CA LYS A 187 37.28 1.75 -15.42
C LYS A 187 36.64 2.05 -14.06
N LEU A 188 35.49 1.45 -13.75
CA LEU A 188 34.81 1.61 -12.46
C LEU A 188 35.32 0.64 -11.40
N LYS A 189 36.16 -0.35 -11.78
CA LYS A 189 36.79 -1.26 -10.82
C LYS A 189 37.56 -0.47 -9.77
N GLY A 190 37.32 -0.74 -8.49
CA GLY A 190 37.92 0.02 -7.39
C GLY A 190 37.24 1.37 -7.07
N GLN A 191 36.15 1.74 -7.76
CA GLN A 191 35.54 3.06 -7.65
C GLN A 191 34.10 3.01 -7.09
N LEU A 192 33.85 2.16 -6.10
CA LEU A 192 32.51 2.03 -5.49
C LEU A 192 32.01 3.36 -4.89
N ALA A 193 32.92 4.15 -4.31
CA ALA A 193 32.64 5.51 -3.84
C ALA A 193 32.06 6.44 -4.92
N SER A 194 32.43 6.23 -6.20
CA SER A 194 31.96 7.06 -7.31
C SER A 194 30.48 6.85 -7.67
N LEU A 195 29.84 5.82 -7.10
CA LEU A 195 28.43 5.50 -7.34
C LEU A 195 27.49 6.23 -6.38
N SER A 196 27.98 6.71 -5.24
CA SER A 196 27.20 7.49 -4.27
C SER A 196 26.53 8.70 -4.94
N GLY A 197 25.21 8.84 -4.76
CA GLY A 197 24.39 9.90 -5.36
C GLY A 197 24.04 9.67 -6.83
N ALA A 198 24.53 8.62 -7.48
CA ALA A 198 24.24 8.35 -8.89
C ALA A 198 22.75 8.09 -9.10
N LYS A 199 22.18 8.71 -10.15
CA LYS A 199 20.79 8.50 -10.54
C LYS A 199 20.63 7.10 -11.13
N VAL A 200 19.69 6.32 -10.60
CA VAL A 200 19.33 4.99 -11.11
C VAL A 200 18.30 5.13 -12.21
N LEU A 201 18.67 4.75 -13.43
CA LEU A 201 17.82 4.82 -14.62
C LEU A 201 17.01 3.54 -14.81
N THR A 202 17.60 2.38 -14.51
CA THR A 202 16.90 1.09 -14.52
C THR A 202 17.44 0.14 -13.46
N ILE A 203 16.57 -0.70 -12.90
CA ILE A 203 16.90 -1.82 -12.03
C ILE A 203 16.53 -3.11 -12.79
N ASN A 204 17.48 -4.00 -13.00
CA ASN A 204 17.33 -5.25 -13.76
C ASN A 204 16.67 -5.02 -15.14
N GLY A 205 17.07 -3.95 -15.82
CA GLY A 205 16.58 -3.57 -17.15
C GLY A 205 15.17 -2.95 -17.18
N LYS A 206 14.53 -2.74 -16.02
CA LYS A 206 13.19 -2.14 -15.90
C LYS A 206 13.25 -0.76 -15.23
N ASP A 207 12.22 0.05 -15.44
CA ASP A 207 12.04 1.31 -14.70
C ASP A 207 12.10 1.05 -13.18
N PRO A 208 12.81 1.88 -12.38
CA PRO A 208 12.95 1.65 -10.94
C PRO A 208 11.61 1.53 -10.20
N ASN A 209 10.56 2.22 -10.66
CA ASN A 209 9.23 2.13 -10.05
C ASN A 209 8.63 0.72 -10.16
N VAL A 210 8.98 -0.05 -11.19
CA VAL A 210 8.52 -1.45 -11.31
C VAL A 210 9.12 -2.31 -10.21
N ALA A 211 10.38 -2.08 -9.84
CA ALA A 211 11.03 -2.80 -8.73
C ALA A 211 10.45 -2.38 -7.37
N ILE A 212 10.18 -1.09 -7.18
CA ILE A 212 9.53 -0.54 -5.99
C ILE A 212 8.14 -1.15 -5.81
N ASP A 213 7.33 -1.16 -6.86
CA ASP A 213 5.97 -1.72 -6.83
C ASP A 213 6.00 -3.23 -6.59
N ALA A 214 6.93 -3.97 -7.21
CA ALA A 214 7.09 -5.41 -6.98
C ALA A 214 7.51 -5.73 -5.54
N ASN A 215 8.39 -4.93 -4.93
CA ASN A 215 8.76 -5.09 -3.52
C ASN A 215 7.56 -4.83 -2.60
N ALA A 216 6.81 -3.76 -2.86
CA ALA A 216 5.65 -3.39 -2.03
C ALA A 216 4.61 -4.52 -1.96
N LEU A 217 4.46 -5.33 -3.01
CA LEU A 217 3.54 -6.47 -3.03
C LEU A 217 3.97 -7.64 -2.14
N ILE A 218 5.26 -7.79 -1.85
CA ILE A 218 5.79 -8.94 -1.08
C ILE A 218 6.22 -8.59 0.34
N THR A 219 6.40 -7.31 0.67
CA THR A 219 6.79 -6.87 2.02
C THR A 219 5.70 -7.17 3.04
N GLY A 220 4.44 -6.83 2.75
CA GLY A 220 3.27 -7.19 3.57
C GLY A 220 3.20 -6.61 4.99
N SER A 221 4.23 -5.91 5.46
CA SER A 221 4.32 -5.47 6.86
C SER A 221 3.45 -4.25 7.21
N PHE A 222 2.98 -3.51 6.19
CA PHE A 222 2.26 -2.25 6.35
C PHE A 222 1.06 -2.15 5.42
N GLN A 223 -0.03 -1.55 5.91
CA GLN A 223 -1.31 -1.53 5.20
C GLN A 223 -1.26 -0.62 3.96
N GLY A 224 -0.75 0.60 4.13
CA GLY A 224 -0.67 1.59 3.07
C GLY A 224 0.34 1.21 1.98
N LEU A 225 -0.09 1.21 0.70
CA LEU A 225 0.80 1.01 -0.44
C LEU A 225 1.99 1.99 -0.44
N GLY A 226 1.74 3.28 -0.19
CA GLY A 226 2.79 4.30 -0.12
C GLY A 226 3.84 3.98 0.94
N THR A 227 3.43 3.50 2.11
CA THR A 227 4.34 3.06 3.18
C THR A 227 5.20 1.87 2.74
N ARG A 228 4.58 0.86 2.10
CA ARG A 228 5.32 -0.30 1.58
C ARG A 228 6.29 0.10 0.47
N GLN A 229 5.93 1.01 -0.42
CA GLN A 229 6.88 1.57 -1.39
C GLN A 229 8.02 2.32 -0.69
N ASN A 230 7.73 3.07 0.38
CA ASN A 230 8.76 3.77 1.14
C ASN A 230 9.69 2.79 1.90
N SER A 231 9.26 1.54 2.16
CA SER A 231 10.09 0.46 2.73
C SER A 231 11.25 0.01 1.82
N PHE A 232 11.15 0.31 0.53
CA PHE A 232 12.20 0.00 -0.45
C PHE A 232 13.48 0.81 -0.24
N PHE A 233 13.34 2.04 0.24
CA PHE A 233 14.42 3.01 0.36
C PHE A 233 15.09 2.95 1.74
N SER A 234 16.33 3.42 1.79
CA SER A 234 17.05 3.59 3.05
C SER A 234 16.45 4.69 3.91
N SER A 235 16.64 4.57 5.22
CA SER A 235 16.16 5.52 6.22
C SER A 235 16.98 5.42 7.51
N TYR A 236 16.69 6.31 8.46
CA TYR A 236 17.40 6.42 9.73
C TYR A 236 16.41 6.27 10.89
N GLN A 237 16.90 5.85 12.05
CA GLN A 237 16.10 5.78 13.27
C GLN A 237 16.98 5.95 14.51
N ALA A 238 16.41 6.55 15.56
CA ALA A 238 16.97 6.45 16.91
C ALA A 238 16.73 5.03 17.46
N SER A 239 17.77 4.31 17.86
CA SER A 239 17.65 2.94 18.38
C SER A 239 18.58 2.74 19.57
N GLY A 240 18.00 2.46 20.74
CA GLY A 240 18.74 2.55 22.00
C GLY A 240 19.38 3.93 22.17
N ALA A 241 20.54 4.02 22.82
CA ALA A 241 21.28 5.29 22.96
C ALA A 241 22.06 5.69 21.69
N THR A 242 21.76 5.08 20.54
CA THR A 242 22.50 5.22 19.28
C THR A 242 21.55 5.48 18.11
N TRP A 243 22.11 5.56 16.91
CA TRP A 243 21.36 5.70 15.67
C TRP A 243 21.62 4.52 14.77
N THR A 244 20.57 4.05 14.12
CA THR A 244 20.64 2.95 13.16
C THR A 244 20.27 3.43 11.77
N TYR A 245 20.93 2.83 10.78
CA TYR A 245 20.69 3.00 9.36
C TYR A 245 19.94 1.77 8.84
N SER A 246 18.72 2.00 8.35
CA SER A 246 17.96 1.02 7.61
C SER A 246 18.40 1.07 6.16
N MET A 247 18.95 -0.02 5.65
CA MET A 247 19.44 -0.12 4.26
C MET A 247 18.29 -0.13 3.23
N GLY A 248 17.05 -0.34 3.68
CA GLY A 248 15.87 -0.50 2.82
C GLY A 248 15.81 -1.89 2.16
N ASN A 249 14.60 -2.30 1.78
CA ASN A 249 14.38 -3.65 1.22
C ASN A 249 15.10 -3.91 -0.12
N PHE A 250 15.57 -2.85 -0.79
CA PHE A 250 16.41 -3.00 -1.98
C PHE A 250 17.78 -3.59 -1.65
N ALA A 251 18.44 -3.04 -0.63
CA ALA A 251 19.82 -3.35 -0.29
C ALA A 251 19.96 -4.33 0.88
N GLN A 252 18.88 -4.66 1.59
CA GLN A 252 18.87 -5.67 2.65
C GLN A 252 17.64 -6.57 2.50
N GLN A 253 17.87 -7.88 2.39
CA GLN A 253 16.82 -8.87 2.16
C GLN A 253 16.97 -10.06 3.12
N SER A 254 15.86 -10.46 3.74
CA SER A 254 15.80 -11.60 4.66
C SER A 254 15.77 -12.97 3.97
N LEU A 255 15.31 -13.00 2.72
CA LEU A 255 15.27 -14.20 1.90
C LEU A 255 16.23 -14.04 0.72
N PRO A 256 17.12 -15.01 0.46
CA PRO A 256 18.10 -14.92 -0.62
C PRO A 256 17.45 -15.18 -1.98
N LEU A 257 16.53 -14.35 -2.47
CA LEU A 257 15.81 -14.63 -3.72
C LEU A 257 16.60 -14.22 -4.98
N ASP A 258 17.46 -13.22 -4.84
CA ASP A 258 18.25 -12.66 -5.93
C ASP A 258 19.75 -12.80 -5.62
N ASP A 259 20.57 -13.05 -6.66
CA ASP A 259 22.03 -13.18 -6.51
C ASP A 259 22.79 -11.89 -6.81
N GLN A 260 22.22 -11.06 -7.67
CA GLN A 260 22.83 -9.83 -8.13
C GLN A 260 21.78 -8.86 -8.64
N VAL A 261 22.14 -7.59 -8.71
CA VAL A 261 21.35 -6.55 -9.35
C VAL A 261 22.12 -5.93 -10.52
N VAL A 262 21.44 -5.67 -11.62
CA VAL A 262 21.96 -4.90 -12.75
C VAL A 262 21.39 -3.49 -12.69
N LEU A 263 22.24 -2.50 -12.49
CA LEU A 263 21.85 -1.10 -12.43
C LEU A 263 22.39 -0.36 -13.65
N LYS A 264 21.50 0.34 -14.37
CA LYS A 264 21.91 1.39 -15.30
C LYS A 264 21.85 2.70 -14.54
N ILE A 265 22.98 3.39 -14.43
CA ILE A 265 23.11 4.59 -13.61
C ILE A 265 23.66 5.77 -14.42
N GLN A 266 23.43 6.97 -13.92
CA GLN A 266 24.10 8.18 -14.32
C GLN A 266 24.81 8.77 -13.09
N ARG A 267 26.15 8.75 -13.10
CA ARG A 267 26.96 9.25 -11.97
C ARG A 267 26.83 10.76 -11.81
N THR A 268 26.96 11.24 -10.57
CA THR A 268 26.90 12.65 -10.22
C THR A 268 27.92 13.47 -11.02
N GLY A 269 27.47 14.51 -11.73
CA GLY A 269 28.33 15.34 -12.57
C GLY A 269 28.72 14.73 -13.92
N SER A 270 28.20 13.54 -14.28
CA SER A 270 28.42 12.91 -15.58
C SER A 270 27.18 12.97 -16.47
N SER A 271 27.38 13.18 -17.77
CA SER A 271 26.36 12.98 -18.80
C SER A 271 26.34 11.54 -19.36
N SER A 272 27.35 10.73 -19.05
CA SER A 272 27.41 9.33 -19.48
C SER A 272 26.59 8.43 -18.56
N THR A 273 26.01 7.39 -19.14
CA THR A 273 25.37 6.32 -18.37
C THR A 273 26.29 5.11 -18.28
N ASP A 274 26.38 4.51 -17.10
CA ASP A 274 27.14 3.30 -16.85
C ASP A 274 26.17 2.15 -16.53
N THR A 275 26.49 0.92 -16.94
CA THR A 275 25.75 -0.28 -16.52
C THR A 275 26.67 -1.10 -15.63
N ILE A 276 26.23 -1.34 -14.40
CA ILE A 276 26.96 -2.09 -13.39
C ILE A 276 26.16 -3.32 -12.98
N THR A 277 26.85 -4.39 -12.63
CA THR A 277 26.25 -5.58 -12.01
C THR A 277 26.87 -5.71 -10.63
N LEU A 278 26.04 -5.67 -9.59
CA LEU A 278 26.48 -5.78 -8.21
C LEU A 278 25.94 -7.09 -7.62
N PRO A 279 26.82 -8.02 -7.20
CA PRO A 279 26.40 -9.22 -6.50
C PRO A 279 25.93 -8.89 -5.08
N TYR A 280 24.84 -9.53 -4.65
CA TYR A 280 24.46 -9.56 -3.23
C TYR A 280 25.45 -10.45 -2.47
N ARG A 281 25.70 -10.13 -1.19
CA ARG A 281 26.42 -11.03 -0.27
C ARG A 281 25.59 -11.32 0.95
N ALA A 282 25.53 -12.59 1.31
CA ALA A 282 24.79 -13.05 2.48
C ALA A 282 25.74 -13.36 3.63
N ARG A 283 25.40 -12.92 4.84
CA ARG A 283 26.06 -13.36 6.08
C ARG A 283 25.01 -13.85 7.07
N PHE A 284 25.41 -14.76 7.94
CA PHE A 284 24.52 -15.24 8.99
C PHE A 284 24.51 -14.32 10.21
N THR A 285 23.44 -14.35 11.01
CA THR A 285 23.22 -13.38 12.11
C THR A 285 23.26 -13.97 13.52
N GLY A 286 23.58 -15.27 13.67
CA GLY A 286 23.65 -15.99 14.95
C GLY A 286 24.87 -16.92 15.07
N PRO A 287 24.98 -17.78 16.11
CA PRO A 287 26.08 -18.73 16.23
C PRO A 287 26.02 -19.78 15.10
N GLY A 288 26.99 -19.74 14.18
CA GLY A 288 27.08 -20.59 12.98
C GLY A 288 27.54 -22.03 13.23
N ASN A 289 27.00 -22.68 14.26
CA ASN A 289 27.41 -24.04 14.66
C ASN A 289 26.70 -25.11 13.83
N PHE A 290 27.08 -25.26 12.56
CA PHE A 290 26.73 -26.42 11.73
C PHE A 290 27.89 -26.78 10.80
N THR A 291 27.92 -28.02 10.34
CA THR A 291 28.97 -28.55 9.45
C THR A 291 28.42 -29.16 8.16
N ASP A 292 27.12 -29.44 8.13
CA ASP A 292 26.42 -30.15 7.07
C ASP A 292 24.90 -29.85 7.16
N LEU A 293 24.13 -30.37 6.22
CA LEU A 293 22.67 -30.19 6.17
C LEU A 293 21.97 -30.74 7.41
N ALA A 294 22.42 -31.89 7.92
CA ALA A 294 21.79 -32.55 9.06
C ALA A 294 21.98 -31.73 10.35
N THR A 295 23.20 -31.26 10.60
CA THR A 295 23.51 -30.39 11.73
C THR A 295 22.82 -29.05 11.59
N PHE A 296 22.78 -28.43 10.40
CA PHE A 296 22.03 -27.18 10.15
C PHE A 296 20.55 -27.32 10.51
N PHE A 297 19.91 -28.37 10.00
CA PHE A 297 18.49 -28.59 10.25
C PHE A 297 18.21 -28.83 11.74
N ASN A 298 19.00 -29.71 12.38
CA ASN A 298 18.83 -30.06 13.79
C ASN A 298 19.20 -28.93 14.76
N SER A 299 20.09 -28.01 14.38
CA SER A 299 20.50 -26.91 15.26
C SER A 299 19.68 -25.64 15.08
N HIS A 300 19.00 -25.45 13.94
CA HIS A 300 18.35 -24.16 13.62
C HIS A 300 16.90 -24.27 13.14
N CYS A 301 16.49 -25.39 12.56
CA CYS A 301 15.19 -25.52 11.89
C CYS A 301 14.15 -26.28 12.72
N VAL A 302 14.58 -27.15 13.64
CA VAL A 302 13.69 -27.82 14.60
C VAL A 302 13.27 -26.89 15.74
N ALA A 303 12.15 -27.19 16.39
CA ALA A 303 11.68 -26.47 17.56
C ALA A 303 12.76 -26.35 18.64
N GLN A 304 12.90 -25.15 19.19
CA GLN A 304 13.88 -24.83 20.24
C GLN A 304 13.16 -24.42 21.53
N ALA A 305 13.95 -24.21 22.60
CA ALA A 305 13.45 -23.54 23.78
C ALA A 305 12.79 -22.20 23.38
N GLY A 306 11.56 -21.98 23.86
CA GLY A 306 10.76 -20.81 23.52
C GLY A 306 9.88 -20.97 22.28
N THR A 307 10.14 -21.91 21.35
CA THR A 307 9.28 -22.15 20.17
C THR A 307 7.82 -22.38 20.56
N ASN A 308 7.62 -23.20 21.59
CA ASN A 308 6.32 -23.51 22.14
C ASN A 308 6.13 -22.80 23.48
N GLY A 309 4.86 -22.63 23.85
CA GLY A 309 4.50 -22.16 25.17
C GLY A 309 4.83 -23.16 26.26
N VAL A 310 4.75 -22.70 27.50
CA VAL A 310 5.04 -23.50 28.70
C VAL A 310 3.84 -23.52 29.63
N ASP A 311 3.76 -24.53 30.48
CA ASP A 311 2.90 -24.47 31.66
C ASP A 311 3.65 -23.67 32.74
N LEU A 312 3.11 -22.51 33.13
CA LEU A 312 3.74 -21.61 34.09
C LEU A 312 3.84 -22.21 35.50
N ASN A 313 3.04 -23.23 35.80
CA ASN A 313 3.01 -23.89 37.10
C ASN A 313 3.81 -25.20 37.11
N ALA A 314 4.40 -25.61 35.98
CA ALA A 314 5.15 -26.86 35.90
C ALA A 314 6.50 -26.79 36.63
N PRO A 315 6.95 -27.89 37.27
CA PRO A 315 8.25 -27.94 37.96
C PRO A 315 9.42 -27.60 37.02
N GLY A 316 10.29 -26.70 37.45
CA GLY A 316 11.47 -26.27 36.67
C GLY A 316 11.19 -25.19 35.62
N VAL A 317 9.93 -24.76 35.45
CA VAL A 317 9.55 -23.61 34.63
C VAL A 317 9.68 -22.32 35.47
N GLN A 318 10.91 -21.95 35.81
CA GLN A 318 11.20 -20.65 36.42
C GLN A 318 11.47 -19.66 35.27
N ASN A 319 10.51 -18.76 34.99
CA ASN A 319 10.55 -17.67 34.01
C ASN A 319 11.43 -17.93 32.77
N VAL A 320 10.87 -18.50 31.70
CA VAL A 320 11.54 -18.50 30.39
C VAL A 320 12.03 -17.09 30.10
N SER A 321 13.35 -16.93 29.88
CA SER A 321 13.94 -15.63 29.59
C SER A 321 13.17 -14.98 28.45
N PRO A 322 12.70 -13.73 28.60
CA PRO A 322 11.95 -13.08 27.52
C PRO A 322 12.77 -12.91 26.24
N ALA A 323 14.10 -13.01 26.31
CA ALA A 323 15.01 -13.01 25.15
C ALA A 323 14.99 -14.33 24.35
N ASP A 324 14.57 -15.43 24.98
CA ASP A 324 14.56 -16.76 24.37
C ASP A 324 13.25 -17.07 23.64
N LYS A 325 12.22 -16.23 23.80
CA LYS A 325 10.99 -16.35 23.01
C LYS A 325 11.28 -16.03 21.52
N PRO A 326 10.82 -16.84 20.57
CA PRO A 326 11.02 -16.61 19.13
C PRO A 326 10.55 -15.23 18.69
N VAL A 327 9.38 -14.79 19.17
CA VAL A 327 8.79 -13.48 18.86
C VAL A 327 9.71 -12.32 19.22
N ALA A 328 10.51 -12.45 20.29
CA ALA A 328 11.43 -11.40 20.73
C ALA A 328 12.52 -11.08 19.71
N LYS A 329 12.77 -12.00 18.76
CA LYS A 329 13.81 -11.85 17.74
C LYS A 329 13.28 -11.30 16.41
N PHE A 330 11.98 -11.04 16.32
CA PHE A 330 11.31 -10.53 15.12
C PHE A 330 10.57 -9.20 15.35
N GLN A 331 10.55 -8.71 16.59
CA GLN A 331 10.06 -7.40 16.97
C GLN A 331 11.21 -6.38 17.08
N GLN A 332 10.93 -5.11 16.83
CA GLN A 332 11.87 -3.99 17.04
C GLN A 332 12.05 -3.57 18.52
N GLN A 333 11.20 -4.10 19.41
CA GLN A 333 11.22 -3.76 20.83
C GLN A 333 12.34 -4.49 21.59
N PRO A 334 13.08 -3.81 22.49
CA PRO A 334 13.98 -4.49 23.42
C PRO A 334 13.22 -5.50 24.29
N THR A 335 13.91 -6.56 24.68
CA THR A 335 13.40 -7.53 25.63
C THR A 335 13.01 -6.84 26.96
N ILE A 336 11.79 -7.08 27.43
CA ILE A 336 11.29 -6.54 28.69
C ILE A 336 11.10 -7.64 29.74
N SER A 337 11.08 -7.25 31.01
CA SER A 337 10.86 -8.19 32.11
C SER A 337 9.46 -8.83 32.04
N PRO A 338 9.27 -10.08 32.53
CA PRO A 338 7.94 -10.68 32.61
C PRO A 338 6.95 -9.84 33.43
N GLN A 339 7.44 -9.13 34.46
CA GLN A 339 6.63 -8.26 35.30
C GLN A 339 6.13 -7.02 34.55
N ASP A 340 6.96 -6.42 33.70
CA ASP A 340 6.56 -5.26 32.88
C ASP A 340 5.64 -5.70 31.74
N ALA A 341 5.92 -6.83 31.09
CA ALA A 341 5.08 -7.40 30.03
C ALA A 341 3.65 -7.67 30.50
N ARG A 342 3.50 -7.97 31.80
CA ARG A 342 2.22 -8.15 32.48
C ARG A 342 1.51 -6.83 32.79
N LYS A 343 2.22 -5.86 33.37
CA LYS A 343 1.60 -4.61 33.85
C LYS A 343 1.27 -3.65 32.71
N GLN A 344 2.01 -3.72 31.62
CA GLN A 344 2.01 -2.72 30.58
C GLN A 344 1.60 -3.36 29.27
N PRO A 345 0.37 -3.06 28.78
CA PRO A 345 -0.05 -3.51 27.48
C PRO A 345 0.97 -3.10 26.41
N LEU A 346 1.40 -4.09 25.63
CA LEU A 346 2.30 -3.90 24.51
C LEU A 346 1.55 -4.03 23.21
N ASN A 347 1.98 -3.26 22.21
CA ASN A 347 1.64 -3.53 20.84
C ASN A 347 2.85 -3.23 19.97
N VAL A 348 3.32 -4.25 19.27
CA VAL A 348 4.48 -4.19 18.39
C VAL A 348 4.20 -4.94 17.11
N ILE A 349 4.77 -4.45 16.04
CA ILE A 349 4.76 -5.15 14.76
C ILE A 349 5.79 -6.30 14.80
N LEU A 350 5.37 -7.49 14.35
CA LEU A 350 6.13 -8.74 14.41
C LEU A 350 6.94 -9.02 13.13
N ASP A 351 6.63 -8.32 12.04
CA ASP A 351 7.29 -8.44 10.73
C ASP A 351 8.38 -7.38 10.52
N THR A 352 9.14 -7.04 11.56
CA THR A 352 9.99 -5.83 11.52
C THR A 352 11.49 -6.04 11.43
N THR A 353 11.97 -7.28 11.37
CA THR A 353 13.42 -7.52 11.45
C THR A 353 13.96 -8.22 10.22
N PRO A 354 14.78 -7.53 9.40
CA PRO A 354 16.02 -8.11 8.91
C PRO A 354 17.09 -7.90 10.00
N PRO A 355 17.61 -8.97 10.65
CA PRO A 355 18.62 -8.83 11.69
C PRO A 355 19.82 -8.03 11.20
N SER A 356 20.25 -7.09 12.05
CA SER A 356 21.25 -6.04 11.85
C SER A 356 20.77 -4.83 11.05
N ASP A 357 20.21 -3.84 11.74
CA ASP A 357 20.33 -2.47 11.25
C ASP A 357 21.78 -2.02 11.43
N VAL A 358 22.28 -1.29 10.44
CA VAL A 358 23.66 -0.83 10.38
C VAL A 358 23.84 0.28 11.41
N VAL A 359 24.89 0.19 12.25
CA VAL A 359 25.19 1.30 13.16
C VAL A 359 25.51 2.51 12.32
N LEU A 360 24.82 3.62 12.58
CA LEU A 360 25.05 4.84 11.83
C LEU A 360 26.50 5.32 12.10
N PRO A 361 27.35 5.48 11.05
CA PRO A 361 28.74 5.85 11.24
C PRO A 361 28.90 7.16 12.01
N PRO A 362 29.99 7.37 12.81
CA PRO A 362 30.14 8.56 13.66
C PRO A 362 30.09 9.91 12.92
N GLY A 363 30.49 9.94 11.65
CA GLY A 363 30.37 11.14 10.82
C GLY A 363 28.95 11.45 10.36
N LEU A 364 28.00 10.53 10.56
CA LEU A 364 26.60 10.63 10.16
C LEU A 364 25.63 10.73 11.35
N THR A 365 26.11 10.57 12.59
CA THR A 365 25.27 10.68 13.79
C THR A 365 24.95 12.15 14.14
N PRO A 366 23.77 12.45 14.71
CA PRO A 366 23.45 13.81 15.13
C PRO A 366 24.37 14.28 16.27
N PRO A 367 24.35 15.60 16.60
CA PRO A 367 25.06 16.13 17.76
C PRO A 367 24.59 15.45 19.06
N ALA A 368 25.34 15.68 20.14
CA ALA A 368 24.96 15.16 21.45
C ALA A 368 23.55 15.66 21.84
N PRO A 369 22.67 14.77 22.32
CA PRO A 369 21.32 15.14 22.71
C PRO A 369 21.34 15.99 23.99
N VAL A 370 20.27 16.73 24.24
CA VAL A 370 20.12 17.49 25.49
C VAL A 370 19.79 16.56 26.67
N ASN A 371 19.98 17.07 27.89
CA ASN A 371 19.63 16.37 29.13
C ASN A 371 18.16 15.87 29.11
N GLY A 372 17.91 14.74 29.76
CA GLY A 372 16.62 14.04 29.74
C GLY A 372 16.51 12.96 28.66
N SER A 373 17.46 12.89 27.72
CA SER A 373 17.51 11.82 26.72
C SER A 373 17.91 10.48 27.31
N ARG A 374 17.23 9.42 26.87
CA ARG A 374 17.42 8.05 27.33
C ARG A 374 17.03 7.07 26.25
N ASN A 375 17.93 6.17 25.89
CA ASN A 375 17.66 5.06 24.97
C ASN A 375 16.86 5.54 23.76
N ALA A 376 15.70 4.93 23.48
CA ALA A 376 14.88 5.26 22.32
C ALA A 376 14.32 6.70 22.28
N ALA A 377 14.38 7.47 23.37
CA ALA A 377 13.94 8.87 23.41
C ALA A 377 15.13 9.84 23.45
N GLN A 378 15.36 10.53 22.33
CA GLN A 378 16.47 11.47 22.16
C GLN A 378 15.94 12.88 21.90
N PHE A 379 16.43 13.86 22.65
CA PHE A 379 15.95 15.25 22.60
C PHE A 379 17.02 16.18 22.03
N PHE A 380 16.60 17.11 21.17
CA PHE A 380 17.48 18.12 20.56
C PHE A 380 16.81 19.49 20.53
N LEU A 381 17.60 20.55 20.59
CA LEU A 381 17.14 21.92 20.34
C LEU A 381 17.81 22.43 19.06
N LEU A 382 17.00 22.84 18.09
CA LEU A 382 17.52 23.37 16.82
C LEU A 382 18.22 24.73 17.01
N ASP A 383 18.97 25.12 15.98
CA ASP A 383 19.72 26.39 15.98
C ASP A 383 18.85 27.65 16.08
N ASP A 384 17.56 27.54 15.72
CA ASP A 384 16.58 28.62 15.91
C ASP A 384 16.25 28.90 17.38
N LYS A 385 16.71 28.04 18.30
CA LYS A 385 16.46 28.07 19.75
C LYS A 385 14.98 28.08 20.15
N LYS A 386 14.08 27.74 19.23
CA LYS A 386 12.63 27.72 19.42
C LYS A 386 12.03 26.34 19.17
N THR A 387 12.65 25.54 18.32
CA THR A 387 12.15 24.23 17.93
C THR A 387 12.87 23.13 18.69
N GLY A 388 12.13 22.45 19.57
CA GLY A 388 12.57 21.19 20.15
C GLY A 388 12.29 20.03 19.20
N VAL A 389 13.14 19.00 19.23
CA VAL A 389 12.95 17.73 18.53
C VAL A 389 13.00 16.60 19.54
N LEU A 390 11.97 15.76 19.54
CA LEU A 390 11.97 14.45 20.16
C LEU A 390 12.10 13.41 19.04
N ALA A 391 13.28 12.83 18.89
CA ALA A 391 13.48 11.66 18.05
C ALA A 391 13.17 10.41 18.88
N LEU A 392 12.10 9.70 18.50
CA LEU A 392 11.53 8.61 19.27
C LEU A 392 11.55 7.31 18.46
N GLY A 393 12.53 6.46 18.81
CA GLY A 393 12.82 5.17 18.21
C GLY A 393 11.65 4.21 18.21
N SER A 394 11.52 3.39 19.26
CA SER A 394 10.30 2.63 19.57
C SER A 394 9.74 3.11 20.90
N PHE A 395 8.44 2.95 21.16
CA PHE A 395 7.79 3.21 22.45
C PHE A 395 8.19 2.18 23.52
N SER A 396 9.46 1.81 23.58
CA SER A 396 9.93 0.70 24.40
C SER A 396 11.36 0.93 24.90
N ASP A 397 11.59 0.41 26.11
CA ASP A 397 12.82 0.43 26.87
C ASP A 397 12.83 -0.84 27.74
N GLY A 398 13.98 -1.24 28.28
CA GLY A 398 14.06 -2.32 29.26
C GLY A 398 13.38 -1.99 30.60
N ASN A 399 12.97 -0.74 30.83
CA ASN A 399 12.23 -0.33 32.02
C ASN A 399 11.14 0.72 31.69
N PHE A 400 9.88 0.35 31.93
CA PHE A 400 8.73 1.21 31.61
C PHE A 400 8.74 2.55 32.37
N ASN A 401 8.90 2.52 33.69
CA ASN A 401 8.83 3.74 34.51
C ASN A 401 9.96 4.72 34.17
N ALA A 402 11.18 4.20 33.98
CA ALA A 402 12.33 5.03 33.61
C ALA A 402 12.16 5.65 32.22
N PHE A 403 11.56 4.93 31.28
CA PHE A 403 11.23 5.46 29.96
C PHE A 403 10.24 6.61 30.05
N LEU A 404 9.13 6.42 30.75
CA LEU A 404 8.12 7.43 30.96
C LEU A 404 8.65 8.71 31.64
N ASN A 405 9.43 8.55 32.70
CA ASN A 405 10.06 9.70 33.37
C ASN A 405 11.02 10.44 32.44
N SER A 406 11.83 9.72 31.64
CA SER A 406 12.73 10.36 30.68
C SER A 406 12.00 11.16 29.59
N LEU A 407 10.83 10.69 29.15
CA LEU A 407 10.01 11.42 28.19
C LEU A 407 9.55 12.76 28.76
N LEU A 408 9.06 12.76 30.01
CA LEU A 408 8.62 13.97 30.69
C LEU A 408 9.79 14.92 30.97
N ASP A 409 10.88 14.40 31.55
CA ASP A 409 12.07 15.19 31.91
C ASP A 409 12.69 15.87 30.69
N GLY A 410 12.79 15.15 29.56
CA GLY A 410 13.32 15.70 28.31
C GLY A 410 12.45 16.81 27.72
N LEU A 411 11.12 16.66 27.75
CA LEU A 411 10.19 17.70 27.28
C LEU A 411 10.23 18.95 28.18
N VAL A 412 10.27 18.78 29.50
CA VAL A 412 10.43 19.89 30.45
C VAL A 412 11.76 20.59 30.24
N ASN A 413 12.84 19.83 30.03
CA ASN A 413 14.15 20.39 29.76
C ASN A 413 14.17 21.21 28.45
N LEU A 414 13.60 20.71 27.35
CA LEU A 414 13.47 21.47 26.11
C LEU A 414 12.72 22.79 26.32
N LYS A 415 11.64 22.77 27.11
CA LYS A 415 10.90 23.97 27.46
C LYS A 415 11.75 24.97 28.23
N SER A 416 12.53 24.49 29.20
CA SER A 416 13.45 25.31 29.99
C SER A 416 14.57 25.95 29.15
N LEU A 417 14.96 25.31 28.05
CA LEU A 417 15.94 25.81 27.09
C LEU A 417 15.35 26.79 26.06
N GLY A 418 14.05 27.11 26.15
CA GLY A 418 13.39 28.13 25.30
C GLY A 418 12.56 27.57 24.15
N ALA A 419 12.38 26.25 24.04
CA ALA A 419 11.55 25.67 22.98
C ALA A 419 10.07 26.10 23.12
N THR A 420 9.51 26.64 22.04
CA THR A 420 8.10 27.06 21.96
C THR A 420 7.27 26.19 21.02
N GLN A 421 7.93 25.36 20.20
CA GLN A 421 7.34 24.39 19.29
C GLN A 421 8.10 23.07 19.34
N LEU A 422 7.43 21.98 18.95
CA LEU A 422 7.96 20.63 19.09
C LEU A 422 7.79 19.84 17.78
N VAL A 423 8.81 19.08 17.47
CA VAL A 423 8.81 18.02 16.47
C VAL A 423 8.89 16.70 17.20
N VAL A 424 8.02 15.77 16.85
CA VAL A 424 8.10 14.38 17.30
C VAL A 424 8.38 13.51 16.08
N ASP A 425 9.64 13.07 15.93
CA ASP A 425 10.05 12.17 14.85
C ASP A 425 9.89 10.72 15.31
N VAL A 426 9.01 9.99 14.63
CA VAL A 426 8.68 8.59 14.86
C VAL A 426 8.97 7.72 13.64
N SER A 427 9.90 8.14 12.79
CA SER A 427 10.34 7.39 11.62
C SER A 427 10.84 6.00 12.03
N ASN A 428 10.42 4.96 11.28
CA ASN A 428 10.71 3.54 11.56
C ASN A 428 10.22 2.99 12.92
N ASN A 429 9.38 3.71 13.67
CA ASN A 429 8.95 3.28 15.00
C ASN A 429 7.98 2.09 14.96
N GLY A 430 8.41 0.93 15.47
CA GLY A 430 7.64 -0.33 15.47
C GLY A 430 6.63 -0.49 16.61
N GLY A 431 6.36 0.55 17.41
CA GLY A 431 5.45 0.49 18.54
C GLY A 431 6.16 0.22 19.88
N GLY A 432 5.47 -0.43 20.81
CA GLY A 432 5.96 -0.70 22.17
C GLY A 432 4.85 -0.59 23.21
N PHE A 433 5.16 -0.03 24.38
CA PHE A 433 4.20 0.21 25.45
C PHE A 433 3.07 1.12 24.98
N ILE A 434 1.84 0.60 24.97
CA ILE A 434 0.64 1.35 24.57
C ILE A 434 0.48 2.58 25.47
N CYS A 435 0.67 2.40 26.78
CA CYS A 435 0.50 3.50 27.73
C CYS A 435 1.59 4.58 27.64
N ALA A 436 2.75 4.31 27.01
CA ALA A 436 3.77 5.33 26.82
C ALA A 436 3.41 6.40 25.78
N ALA A 437 2.45 6.13 24.90
CA ALA A 437 1.86 7.12 23.99
C ALA A 437 1.25 8.34 24.72
N HIS A 438 1.03 8.26 26.04
CA HIS A 438 0.30 9.28 26.79
C HIS A 438 1.14 10.46 27.30
N ILE A 439 2.43 10.24 27.62
CA ILE A 439 3.25 11.25 28.34
C ILE A 439 3.81 12.34 27.39
N VAL A 440 3.73 12.11 26.09
CA VAL A 440 4.35 12.98 25.07
C VAL A 440 3.37 14.04 24.52
N GLY A 441 2.11 14.02 24.94
CA GLY A 441 1.05 14.88 24.44
C GLY A 441 0.76 16.09 25.34
N PRO A 442 0.62 17.32 24.79
CA PRO A 442 0.07 18.44 25.53
C PRO A 442 -1.46 18.29 25.58
N LYS A 443 -2.01 17.80 26.69
CA LYS A 443 -3.47 17.69 26.84
C LYS A 443 -4.06 18.87 27.60
N SER A 444 -5.32 19.18 27.30
CA SER A 444 -6.22 19.98 28.15
C SER A 444 -7.00 19.13 29.16
N THR A 445 -6.92 17.80 29.05
CA THR A 445 -7.58 16.82 29.92
C THR A 445 -6.58 15.80 30.47
N SER A 446 -6.72 15.44 31.74
CA SER A 446 -5.91 14.41 32.41
C SER A 446 -6.41 12.99 32.15
N VAL A 447 -7.41 12.81 31.26
CA VAL A 447 -8.01 11.51 30.98
C VAL A 447 -7.15 10.76 29.96
N PRO A 448 -6.60 9.60 30.34
CA PRO A 448 -5.75 8.83 29.47
C PRO A 448 -6.59 8.05 28.45
N GLN A 449 -6.44 8.40 27.19
CA GLN A 449 -7.05 7.72 26.05
C GLN A 449 -5.94 7.59 24.99
N ALA A 450 -5.18 6.50 25.08
CA ALA A 450 -4.51 5.90 23.93
C ALA A 450 -4.84 4.41 23.82
N GLY A 451 -5.71 3.90 24.71
CA GLY A 451 -6.35 2.61 24.54
C GLY A 451 -7.56 2.82 23.65
N LEU A 452 -7.62 2.11 22.55
CA LEU A 452 -8.90 1.98 21.89
C LEU A 452 -9.77 1.11 22.80
N ASN A 453 -11.08 1.34 22.79
CA ASN A 453 -11.97 0.25 23.20
C ASN A 453 -11.56 -0.97 22.37
N THR A 454 -11.39 -2.12 23.01
CA THR A 454 -10.94 -3.33 22.33
C THR A 454 -11.94 -4.46 22.49
N THR A 455 -11.85 -5.43 21.59
CA THR A 455 -12.51 -6.73 21.75
C THR A 455 -11.54 -7.84 21.40
N ALA A 456 -11.62 -8.95 22.13
CA ALA A 456 -10.96 -10.19 21.75
C ALA A 456 -11.95 -11.11 21.02
N ARG A 457 -11.45 -12.01 20.18
CA ARG A 457 -12.30 -12.98 19.47
C ARG A 457 -12.81 -14.04 20.45
N ASP A 458 -14.11 -14.31 20.41
CA ASP A 458 -14.76 -15.32 21.22
C ASP A 458 -14.72 -16.70 20.53
N GLY A 459 -13.63 -17.43 20.76
CA GLY A 459 -13.50 -18.82 20.34
C GLY A 459 -13.94 -19.80 21.42
N THR A 460 -14.44 -20.97 21.05
CA THR A 460 -14.80 -22.04 22.01
C THR A 460 -13.64 -22.41 22.93
N LEU A 461 -12.41 -22.51 22.41
CA LEU A 461 -11.24 -22.79 23.25
C LEU A 461 -10.88 -21.59 24.15
N ALA A 462 -10.94 -20.36 23.64
CA ALA A 462 -10.71 -19.15 24.42
C ALA A 462 -11.66 -19.06 25.63
N ARG A 463 -12.95 -19.39 25.45
CA ARG A 463 -13.93 -19.47 26.56
C ARG A 463 -13.55 -20.50 27.60
N LYS A 464 -13.08 -21.68 27.17
CA LYS A 464 -12.62 -22.71 28.09
C LYS A 464 -11.40 -22.26 28.87
N ILE A 465 -10.45 -21.56 28.24
CA ILE A 465 -9.27 -20.99 28.92
C ILE A 465 -9.72 -20.02 30.00
N ALA A 466 -10.54 -19.01 29.64
CA ALA A 466 -11.06 -18.05 30.61
C ALA A 466 -11.86 -18.74 31.74
N GLN A 467 -12.69 -19.75 31.40
CA GLN A 467 -13.45 -20.50 32.38
C GLN A 467 -12.57 -21.30 33.34
N GLN A 468 -11.49 -21.93 32.86
CA GLN A 468 -10.56 -22.67 33.71
C GLN A 468 -9.88 -21.76 34.74
N ILE A 469 -9.54 -20.53 34.33
CA ILE A 469 -8.96 -19.52 35.24
C ILE A 469 -9.99 -19.11 36.30
N VAL A 470 -11.25 -18.90 35.90
CA VAL A 470 -12.36 -18.58 36.83
C VAL A 470 -12.61 -19.73 37.81
N ASP A 471 -12.68 -20.97 37.33
CA ASP A 471 -12.95 -22.16 38.14
C ASP A 471 -11.79 -22.46 39.10
N ASN A 472 -10.56 -22.08 38.72
CA ASN A 472 -9.34 -22.32 39.49
C ASN A 472 -8.49 -21.03 39.58
N PRO A 473 -8.83 -20.07 40.47
CA PRO A 473 -8.14 -18.77 40.56
C PRO A 473 -6.64 -18.87 40.89
N ASN A 474 -6.19 -20.00 41.43
CA ASN A 474 -4.79 -20.28 41.73
C ASN A 474 -3.97 -20.75 40.52
N LEU A 475 -4.57 -20.91 39.32
CA LEU A 475 -3.84 -21.26 38.10
C LEU A 475 -2.95 -20.11 37.62
N ASP A 476 -3.33 -18.87 37.91
CA ASP A 476 -2.59 -17.70 37.49
C ASP A 476 -2.51 -16.63 38.61
N PRO A 477 -1.90 -16.96 39.76
CA PRO A 477 -1.83 -16.06 40.92
C PRO A 477 -0.96 -14.82 40.63
N ASN A 478 -0.10 -14.93 39.62
CA ASN A 478 0.79 -13.89 39.18
C ASN A 478 0.29 -13.17 37.93
N LEU A 479 -1.00 -13.30 37.57
CA LEU A 479 -1.66 -12.65 36.42
C LEU A 479 -0.78 -12.60 35.16
N PHE A 480 -0.19 -13.72 34.76
CA PHE A 480 0.61 -13.87 33.54
C PHE A 480 -0.22 -14.28 32.32
N LEU A 481 -1.45 -14.77 32.52
CA LEU A 481 -2.31 -15.25 31.45
C LEU A 481 -3.25 -14.15 30.93
N LEU A 482 -3.19 -13.87 29.63
CA LEU A 482 -4.01 -12.89 28.93
C LEU A 482 -5.51 -13.10 29.13
N TYR A 483 -5.97 -14.34 29.37
CA TYR A 483 -7.40 -14.62 29.58
C TYR A 483 -7.90 -14.43 31.02
N ASN A 484 -7.02 -14.04 31.95
CA ASN A 484 -7.40 -13.84 33.35
C ASN A 484 -8.28 -12.58 33.53
N PRO A 485 -9.51 -12.69 34.07
CA PRO A 485 -10.47 -11.58 34.09
C PRO A 485 -10.00 -10.36 34.86
N VAL A 486 -9.29 -10.53 35.98
CA VAL A 486 -8.92 -9.38 36.84
C VAL A 486 -7.86 -8.48 36.22
N GLN A 487 -7.32 -8.84 35.06
CA GLN A 487 -6.43 -7.98 34.27
C GLN A 487 -7.21 -6.93 33.46
N TRP A 488 -8.50 -7.17 33.21
CA TRP A 488 -9.26 -6.39 32.24
C TRP A 488 -10.34 -5.55 32.92
N ARG A 489 -10.70 -4.46 32.24
CA ARG A 489 -11.83 -3.59 32.62
C ARG A 489 -12.91 -3.70 31.56
N ASN A 490 -14.16 -3.58 31.98
CA ASN A 490 -15.28 -3.42 31.06
C ASN A 490 -15.34 -1.99 30.50
N ALA A 491 -16.27 -1.74 29.57
CA ALA A 491 -16.48 -0.43 28.95
C ALA A 491 -16.80 0.73 29.93
N ASN A 492 -17.11 0.44 31.20
CA ASN A 492 -17.33 1.43 32.26
C ASN A 492 -16.09 1.58 33.17
N GLU A 493 -14.92 1.14 32.70
CA GLU A 493 -13.64 1.23 33.42
C GLU A 493 -13.59 0.47 34.75
N THR A 494 -14.51 -0.47 34.95
CA THR A 494 -14.55 -1.31 36.15
C THR A 494 -13.86 -2.63 35.86
N PHE A 495 -12.94 -3.06 36.74
CA PHE A 495 -12.31 -4.37 36.63
C PHE A 495 -13.37 -5.48 36.62
N PHE A 496 -13.16 -6.49 35.77
CA PHE A 496 -13.93 -7.72 35.88
C PHE A 496 -13.63 -8.42 37.21
N SER A 497 -14.65 -9.08 37.75
CA SER A 497 -14.49 -9.93 38.93
C SER A 497 -13.68 -11.17 38.60
N ALA A 498 -12.99 -11.74 39.59
CA ALA A 498 -12.32 -13.04 39.43
C ALA A 498 -13.29 -14.17 39.02
N ASN A 499 -14.60 -13.97 39.24
CA ASN A 499 -15.65 -14.92 38.88
C ASN A 499 -16.24 -14.70 37.47
N ASP A 500 -15.80 -13.67 36.75
CA ASP A 500 -16.36 -13.32 35.44
C ASP A 500 -15.60 -14.04 34.32
N ASN A 501 -16.33 -14.74 33.46
CA ASN A 501 -15.80 -15.09 32.15
C ASN A 501 -16.10 -13.93 31.20
N TRP A 502 -15.13 -13.03 31.02
CA TRP A 502 -15.30 -11.77 30.27
C TRP A 502 -15.55 -11.95 28.76
N LEU A 503 -15.48 -13.18 28.24
CA LEU A 503 -15.93 -13.54 26.89
C LEU A 503 -17.45 -13.78 26.81
N LEU A 504 -18.16 -13.83 27.94
CA LEU A 504 -19.59 -14.13 28.03
C LEU A 504 -20.43 -12.95 28.58
N PRO A 505 -21.67 -12.77 28.08
CA PRO A 505 -22.19 -13.31 26.83
C PRO A 505 -21.41 -12.78 25.61
N PRO A 506 -21.29 -13.58 24.54
CA PRO A 506 -20.55 -13.16 23.36
C PRO A 506 -21.35 -12.17 22.51
N VAL A 507 -20.60 -11.26 21.87
CA VAL A 507 -21.13 -10.30 20.90
C VAL A 507 -21.01 -10.92 19.51
N ASN A 508 -22.10 -11.51 19.03
CA ASN A 508 -22.15 -12.11 17.70
C ASN A 508 -22.15 -11.01 16.62
N LYS A 509 -21.32 -11.20 15.59
CA LYS A 509 -21.23 -10.32 14.42
C LYS A 509 -21.23 -11.15 13.14
N VAL A 510 -21.76 -10.57 12.07
CA VAL A 510 -21.60 -11.11 10.73
C VAL A 510 -20.62 -10.22 9.99
N ILE A 511 -19.47 -10.78 9.63
CA ILE A 511 -18.40 -10.06 8.93
C ILE A 511 -18.19 -10.76 7.60
N ASN A 512 -18.36 -10.04 6.49
CA ASN A 512 -18.19 -10.56 5.13
C ASN A 512 -19.01 -11.85 4.84
N GLY A 513 -20.18 -11.98 5.46
CA GLY A 513 -21.05 -13.17 5.33
C GLY A 513 -20.69 -14.34 6.25
N HIS A 514 -19.64 -14.22 7.06
CA HIS A 514 -19.22 -15.21 8.03
C HIS A 514 -19.69 -14.83 9.43
N GLN A 515 -20.20 -15.82 10.18
CA GLN A 515 -20.51 -15.65 11.60
C GLN A 515 -19.21 -15.55 12.39
N ASP A 516 -19.14 -14.57 13.27
CA ASP A 516 -18.05 -14.39 14.21
C ASP A 516 -18.61 -13.97 15.57
N ALA A 517 -17.78 -14.11 16.61
CA ALA A 517 -18.16 -13.73 17.95
C ALA A 517 -16.97 -13.05 18.63
N PHE A 518 -17.27 -12.09 19.50
CA PHE A 518 -16.27 -11.32 20.22
C PHE A 518 -16.65 -11.20 21.69
N SER A 519 -15.68 -10.84 22.51
CA SER A 519 -15.92 -10.38 23.88
C SER A 519 -16.83 -9.17 23.90
N GLN A 520 -17.36 -8.85 25.08
CA GLN A 520 -17.82 -7.49 25.33
C GLN A 520 -16.67 -6.49 25.14
N THR A 521 -17.02 -5.23 24.96
CA THR A 521 -16.02 -4.16 24.87
C THR A 521 -15.21 -4.07 26.15
N LEU A 522 -13.90 -4.17 26.01
CA LEU A 522 -12.92 -3.91 27.05
C LEU A 522 -12.63 -2.41 27.07
N GLY A 523 -12.65 -1.83 28.27
CA GLY A 523 -12.43 -0.39 28.52
C GLY A 523 -10.95 0.01 28.50
N GLN A 524 -10.69 1.27 28.86
CA GLN A 524 -9.38 1.90 28.89
C GLN A 524 -8.43 1.32 29.94
N GLU A 525 -7.24 0.94 29.50
CA GLU A 525 -6.28 0.22 30.35
C GLU A 525 -5.22 1.15 30.95
N CYS A 526 -4.99 2.30 30.33
CA CYS A 526 -3.93 3.20 30.73
C CYS A 526 -4.42 4.20 31.79
N GLN A 527 -4.92 3.75 32.94
CA GLN A 527 -5.46 4.66 33.97
C GLN A 527 -4.35 5.50 34.66
N PRO A 528 -4.65 6.70 35.19
CA PRO A 528 -3.64 7.59 35.80
C PRO A 528 -2.82 6.93 36.93
N GLU A 529 -3.45 6.00 37.65
CA GLU A 529 -2.86 5.21 38.74
C GLU A 529 -1.70 4.30 38.29
N GLY A 530 -1.62 4.01 36.98
CA GLY A 530 -0.60 3.15 36.38
C GLY A 530 0.68 3.88 35.94
N PHE A 531 0.74 5.21 36.08
CA PHE A 531 1.89 6.01 35.67
C PHE A 531 2.83 6.32 36.86
N PRO A 532 4.16 6.40 36.63
CA PRO A 532 5.13 6.67 37.69
C PRO A 532 5.09 8.12 38.21
N SER A 533 4.50 9.03 37.44
CA SER A 533 4.37 10.45 37.75
C SER A 533 3.08 11.01 37.15
N ASN A 534 2.53 12.04 37.80
CA ASN A 534 1.37 12.75 37.27
C ASN A 534 1.79 13.55 36.03
N PRO A 535 0.96 13.60 34.97
CA PRO A 535 1.20 14.50 33.87
C PRO A 535 1.14 15.97 34.34
N PRO A 536 1.82 16.90 33.66
CA PRO A 536 1.71 18.33 33.96
C PRO A 536 0.26 18.82 33.88
N ASP A 537 -0.15 19.68 34.82
CA ASP A 537 -1.49 20.30 34.84
C ASP A 537 -1.74 21.20 33.61
N VAL A 538 -0.66 21.65 32.95
CA VAL A 538 -0.72 22.44 31.73
C VAL A 538 0.17 21.80 30.67
N ALA A 539 -0.39 21.69 29.47
CA ALA A 539 0.32 21.33 28.25
C ALA A 539 1.71 22.02 28.13
N LEU A 540 2.78 21.23 27.97
CA LEU A 540 4.15 21.75 27.84
C LEU A 540 4.37 22.53 26.53
N PHE A 541 3.69 22.13 25.46
CA PHE A 541 3.70 22.77 24.15
C PHE A 541 2.26 23.03 23.69
N ASP A 542 2.02 24.03 22.86
CA ASP A 542 0.73 24.15 22.19
C ASP A 542 0.62 23.01 21.17
N PRO A 543 -0.41 22.13 21.20
CA PRO A 543 -0.58 21.06 20.21
C PRO A 543 -0.57 21.56 18.76
N LYS A 544 -1.09 22.77 18.53
CA LYS A 544 -1.04 23.45 17.23
C LYS A 544 0.33 24.00 16.88
N LYS A 545 1.35 23.68 17.68
CA LYS A 545 2.78 23.90 17.44
C LYS A 545 3.58 22.60 17.57
N VAL A 546 2.89 21.46 17.52
CA VAL A 546 3.50 20.12 17.46
C VAL A 546 3.34 19.50 16.08
N VAL A 547 4.44 19.05 15.49
CA VAL A 547 4.45 18.27 14.24
C VAL A 547 4.94 16.86 14.52
N ILE A 548 4.20 15.88 14.03
CA ILE A 548 4.60 14.48 14.02
C ILE A 548 5.23 14.17 12.67
N VAL A 549 6.49 13.79 12.68
CA VAL A 549 7.24 13.38 11.49
C VAL A 549 7.35 11.86 11.48
N SER A 550 7.08 11.26 10.33
CA SER A 550 7.16 9.82 10.12
C SER A 550 7.65 9.56 8.70
N ASN A 551 8.10 8.35 8.40
CA ASN A 551 8.29 7.88 7.03
C ASN A 551 7.18 6.89 6.61
N GLY A 552 6.06 6.93 7.33
CA GLY A 552 4.92 6.04 7.19
C GLY A 552 5.06 4.71 7.92
N ARG A 553 6.23 4.38 8.47
CA ARG A 553 6.49 3.08 9.15
C ARG A 553 6.18 3.08 10.65
N CYS A 554 5.66 4.19 11.18
CA CYS A 554 5.16 4.27 12.56
C CYS A 554 4.00 3.28 12.76
N ALA A 555 4.22 2.22 13.54
CA ALA A 555 3.32 1.08 13.70
C ALA A 555 2.85 0.91 15.16
N SER A 556 1.74 0.18 15.34
CA SER A 556 1.21 -0.21 16.66
C SER A 556 1.01 0.99 17.60
N SER A 557 1.62 0.98 18.80
CA SER A 557 1.50 2.06 19.79
C SER A 557 1.92 3.43 19.25
N CYS A 558 2.87 3.46 18.31
CA CYS A 558 3.25 4.70 17.62
C CYS A 558 2.11 5.25 16.76
N SER A 559 1.42 4.36 16.04
CA SER A 559 0.29 4.74 15.22
C SER A 559 -0.83 5.31 16.09
N LEU A 560 -1.12 4.67 17.22
CA LEU A 560 -2.11 5.17 18.18
C LEU A 560 -1.75 6.58 18.69
N PHE A 561 -0.50 6.77 19.14
CA PHE A 561 0.03 8.10 19.50
C PHE A 561 -0.20 9.14 18.40
N SER A 562 0.20 8.80 17.18
CA SER A 562 0.14 9.72 16.03
C SER A 562 -1.29 10.08 15.65
N VAL A 563 -2.20 9.10 15.72
CA VAL A 563 -3.63 9.28 15.46
C VAL A 563 -4.25 10.19 16.49
N THR A 564 -4.09 9.89 17.78
CA THR A 564 -4.61 10.69 18.89
C THR A 564 -4.11 12.14 18.81
N MET A 565 -2.80 12.33 18.68
CA MET A 565 -2.20 13.67 18.60
C MET A 565 -2.68 14.46 17.39
N SER A 566 -2.89 13.82 16.25
CA SER A 566 -3.38 14.49 15.05
C SER A 566 -4.86 14.84 15.12
N LYS A 567 -5.69 13.93 15.67
CA LYS A 567 -7.14 14.00 15.58
C LYS A 567 -7.81 14.66 16.78
N GLU A 568 -7.36 14.37 17.99
CA GLU A 568 -7.92 14.95 19.20
C GLU A 568 -7.23 16.27 19.55
N GLU A 569 -5.90 16.33 19.39
CA GLU A 569 -5.11 17.49 19.82
C GLU A 569 -4.81 18.48 18.68
N GLY A 570 -4.98 18.09 17.41
CA GLY A 570 -4.79 18.96 16.26
C GLY A 570 -3.34 19.15 15.81
N SER A 571 -2.44 18.24 16.21
CA SER A 571 -1.05 18.20 15.72
C SER A 571 -1.00 17.89 14.22
N LYS A 572 -0.04 18.48 13.51
CA LYS A 572 0.14 18.23 12.07
C LYS A 572 1.01 17.00 11.85
N THR A 573 0.68 16.21 10.82
CA THR A 573 1.44 15.02 10.42
C THR A 573 2.21 15.27 9.12
N VAL A 574 3.47 14.87 9.11
CA VAL A 574 4.37 14.99 7.97
C VAL A 574 4.94 13.61 7.65
N VAL A 575 4.85 13.18 6.40
CA VAL A 575 5.57 12.00 5.91
C VAL A 575 6.80 12.42 5.12
N LEU A 576 7.95 11.83 5.44
CA LEU A 576 9.20 12.00 4.71
C LEU A 576 9.28 11.01 3.54
N GLY A 577 9.63 11.51 2.37
CA GLY A 577 9.84 10.70 1.17
C GLY A 577 8.54 10.38 0.44
N GLY A 578 8.41 9.16 -0.07
CA GLY A 578 7.22 8.74 -0.79
C GLY A 578 7.10 9.26 -2.23
N ARG A 579 6.44 8.46 -3.07
CA ARG A 579 6.27 8.72 -4.49
C ARG A 579 5.14 9.72 -4.74
N LYS A 580 5.39 10.70 -5.63
CA LYS A 580 4.42 11.69 -6.09
C LYS A 580 3.25 11.00 -6.75
N GLY A 581 2.03 11.41 -6.38
CA GLY A 581 0.79 10.80 -6.86
C GLY A 581 0.36 9.54 -6.11
N VAL A 582 1.13 9.08 -5.11
CA VAL A 582 0.73 8.01 -4.18
C VAL A 582 0.46 8.60 -2.81
N THR A 583 -0.71 8.32 -2.24
CA THR A 583 -1.09 8.77 -0.90
C THR A 583 -0.13 8.20 0.14
N GLN A 584 0.48 9.07 0.92
CA GLN A 584 1.34 8.69 2.03
C GLN A 584 0.52 8.67 3.33
N GLN A 585 0.66 7.59 4.07
CA GLN A 585 0.05 7.42 5.39
C GLN A 585 1.07 7.83 6.45
N TYR A 586 0.68 8.57 7.48
CA TYR A 586 1.62 8.95 8.55
C TYR A 586 1.91 7.79 9.52
N CYS A 587 1.08 6.74 9.50
CA CYS A 587 1.29 5.49 10.21
C CYS A 587 1.13 4.28 9.26
N GLY A 588 1.76 3.17 9.62
CA GLY A 588 1.94 2.00 8.75
C GLY A 588 0.98 0.87 9.03
N THR A 589 0.97 0.37 10.26
CA THR A 589 0.11 -0.72 10.72
C THR A 589 -0.54 -0.29 12.02
N VAL A 590 -1.85 -0.04 11.97
CA VAL A 590 -2.62 0.38 13.14
C VAL A 590 -3.44 -0.79 13.63
N GLY A 591 -3.62 -0.96 14.94
CA GLY A 591 -4.36 -2.11 15.44
C GLY A 591 -4.30 -2.22 16.95
N GLY A 592 -5.05 -3.19 17.48
CA GLY A 592 -5.00 -3.52 18.90
C GLY A 592 -3.79 -4.40 19.23
N GLN A 593 -3.83 -5.09 20.38
CA GLN A 593 -2.68 -5.83 20.89
C GLN A 593 -2.33 -7.05 20.02
N SER A 594 -1.07 -7.12 19.59
CA SER A 594 -0.47 -8.28 18.93
C SER A 594 0.16 -9.26 19.92
N THR A 595 0.22 -10.53 19.54
CA THR A 595 0.95 -11.59 20.25
C THR A 595 1.28 -12.72 19.27
N ASP A 596 1.76 -13.85 19.76
CA ASP A 596 2.17 -15.00 18.96
C ASP A 596 1.63 -16.33 19.49
N PHE A 597 1.78 -17.38 18.69
CA PHE A 597 1.41 -18.74 19.05
C PHE A 597 2.02 -19.21 20.37
N SER A 598 3.29 -18.90 20.69
CA SER A 598 3.92 -19.38 21.92
C SER A 598 3.22 -18.81 23.18
N THR A 599 2.71 -17.59 23.09
CA THR A 599 1.90 -16.98 24.15
C THR A 599 0.55 -17.70 24.29
N ILE A 600 -0.16 -17.93 23.19
CA ILE A 600 -1.44 -18.68 23.21
C ILE A 600 -1.25 -20.13 23.70
N ASP A 601 -0.16 -20.79 23.34
CA ASP A 601 0.16 -22.14 23.80
C ASP A 601 0.45 -22.18 25.31
N THR A 602 1.01 -21.10 25.87
CA THR A 602 1.20 -20.93 27.32
C THR A 602 -0.13 -20.84 28.05
N GLU A 603 -1.11 -20.10 27.50
CA GLU A 603 -2.48 -20.05 28.03
C GLU A 603 -3.09 -21.46 28.09
N ILE A 604 -2.97 -22.22 27.01
CA ILE A 604 -3.56 -23.56 26.87
C ILE A 604 -2.89 -24.57 27.81
N LYS A 605 -1.57 -24.55 27.92
CA LYS A 605 -0.81 -25.47 28.78
C LYS A 605 -1.04 -25.20 30.25
N THR A 606 -1.00 -23.93 30.66
CA THR A 606 -1.22 -23.52 32.05
C THR A 606 -2.65 -23.78 32.51
N THR A 607 -3.64 -23.69 31.61
CA THR A 607 -5.03 -24.07 31.89
C THR A 607 -5.32 -25.56 31.66
N HIS A 608 -4.29 -26.36 31.37
CA HIS A 608 -4.38 -27.81 31.15
C HIS A 608 -5.35 -28.24 30.03
N LEU A 609 -5.54 -27.39 29.02
CA LEU A 609 -6.45 -27.61 27.89
C LEU A 609 -5.75 -28.17 26.64
N LYS A 610 -4.48 -28.58 26.73
CA LYS A 610 -3.72 -29.08 25.57
C LYS A 610 -4.30 -30.36 24.95
N SER A 611 -5.11 -31.11 25.69
CA SER A 611 -5.83 -32.29 25.19
C SER A 611 -7.12 -31.95 24.44
N ASP A 612 -7.56 -30.69 24.44
CA ASP A 612 -8.73 -30.25 23.69
C ASP A 612 -8.47 -30.35 22.18
N PRO A 613 -9.40 -30.90 21.37
CA PRO A 613 -9.21 -31.04 19.92
C PRO A 613 -9.00 -29.71 19.18
N LEU A 614 -9.47 -28.59 19.75
CA LEU A 614 -9.27 -27.25 19.20
C LEU A 614 -7.88 -26.68 19.53
N ALA A 615 -7.16 -27.27 20.49
CA ALA A 615 -5.83 -26.81 20.85
C ALA A 615 -4.85 -27.05 19.70
N PRO A 616 -4.03 -26.05 19.32
CA PRO A 616 -2.92 -26.29 18.41
C PRO A 616 -1.96 -27.31 19.03
N PRO A 617 -1.36 -28.22 18.23
CA PRO A 617 -0.30 -29.09 18.73
C PRO A 617 0.96 -28.25 19.04
N ASP A 618 1.98 -28.87 19.64
CA ASP A 618 3.29 -28.22 19.72
C ASP A 618 3.88 -28.11 18.31
N LEU A 619 4.39 -26.93 18.00
CA LEU A 619 5.11 -26.65 16.76
C LEU A 619 6.45 -27.38 16.78
N LEU A 620 6.74 -28.11 15.71
CA LEU A 620 7.92 -28.96 15.58
C LEU A 620 9.11 -28.26 14.90
N VAL A 621 8.90 -27.06 14.36
CA VAL A 621 9.91 -26.24 13.68
C VAL A 621 10.17 -24.94 14.45
N ASN A 622 11.30 -24.29 14.21
CA ASN A 622 11.66 -23.01 14.82
C ASN A 622 10.90 -21.82 14.18
N GLY A 623 9.57 -21.87 14.27
CA GLY A 623 8.66 -20.91 13.65
C GLY A 623 8.00 -19.97 14.65
N VAL A 624 7.44 -18.89 14.11
CA VAL A 624 6.62 -17.89 14.80
C VAL A 624 5.38 -17.64 13.97
N GLN A 625 4.22 -17.83 14.58
CA GLN A 625 2.94 -17.39 14.04
C GLN A 625 2.46 -16.19 14.86
N GLY A 626 2.51 -15.00 14.25
CA GLY A 626 1.98 -13.77 14.82
C GLY A 626 0.47 -13.67 14.64
N ILE A 627 -0.22 -13.03 15.59
CA ILE A 627 -1.64 -12.70 15.50
C ILE A 627 -1.93 -11.34 16.14
N THR A 628 -2.93 -10.64 15.61
CA THR A 628 -3.66 -9.59 16.36
C THR A 628 -4.66 -10.29 17.28
N TRP A 629 -4.39 -10.27 18.60
CA TRP A 629 -5.21 -10.95 19.61
C TRP A 629 -6.38 -10.08 20.08
N ARG A 630 -6.19 -8.76 20.14
CA ARG A 630 -7.27 -7.80 20.40
C ARG A 630 -7.39 -6.83 19.26
N LEU A 631 -8.63 -6.60 18.83
CA LEU A 631 -8.95 -5.59 17.83
C LEU A 631 -9.28 -4.28 18.53
N GLY A 632 -8.56 -3.22 18.18
CA GLY A 632 -8.86 -1.86 18.65
C GLY A 632 -9.84 -1.15 17.72
N PHE A 633 -10.74 -0.35 18.29
CA PHE A 633 -11.73 0.47 17.58
C PHE A 633 -11.35 1.94 17.54
N GLY A 634 -11.62 2.64 16.45
CA GLY A 634 -10.89 3.86 16.16
C GLY A 634 -11.20 5.11 16.98
N VAL A 635 -10.21 6.01 17.01
CA VAL A 635 -10.32 7.32 17.70
C VAL A 635 -11.34 8.23 17.01
N ASN A 636 -11.37 8.19 15.67
CA ASN A 636 -12.33 9.01 14.89
C ASN A 636 -13.72 8.38 14.84
N ASP A 637 -13.78 7.07 14.68
CA ASP A 637 -15.01 6.28 14.64
C ASP A 637 -14.85 5.07 15.57
N PRO A 638 -15.40 5.13 16.80
CA PRO A 638 -15.28 4.07 17.79
C PRO A 638 -16.13 2.84 17.46
N THR A 639 -16.90 2.86 16.36
CA THR A 639 -17.70 1.71 15.91
C THR A 639 -16.96 0.84 14.89
N GLN A 640 -15.86 1.35 14.32
CA GLN A 640 -15.07 0.66 13.30
C GLN A 640 -13.69 0.27 13.83
N PRO A 641 -13.15 -0.90 13.43
CA PRO A 641 -11.78 -1.26 13.77
C PRO A 641 -10.79 -0.21 13.28
N GLU A 642 -9.86 0.19 14.14
CA GLU A 642 -8.83 1.20 13.81
C GLU A 642 -7.91 0.71 12.68
N GLU A 643 -7.65 -0.59 12.64
CA GLU A 643 -6.84 -1.26 11.61
C GLU A 643 -7.31 -0.89 10.20
N TRP A 644 -8.60 -0.69 9.94
CA TRP A 644 -9.11 -0.47 8.59
C TRP A 644 -9.43 0.98 8.25
N GLN A 645 -8.85 1.94 8.98
CA GLN A 645 -9.12 3.36 8.75
C GLN A 645 -7.98 4.07 8.00
N ASN A 646 -8.35 4.99 7.10
CA ASN A 646 -7.38 5.78 6.34
C ASN A 646 -6.69 6.86 7.20
N ARG A 647 -5.40 7.12 7.00
CA ARG A 647 -4.56 8.03 7.80
C ARG A 647 -3.61 8.87 6.93
N PRO A 648 -4.13 9.61 5.92
CA PRO A 648 -3.28 10.38 5.04
C PRO A 648 -2.54 11.47 5.83
N ALA A 649 -1.25 11.65 5.54
CA ALA A 649 -0.45 12.72 6.11
C ALA A 649 -0.98 14.10 5.69
N ASN A 650 -0.90 15.10 6.57
CA ASN A 650 -1.25 16.48 6.20
C ASN A 650 -0.29 17.04 5.16
N VAL A 651 0.99 16.65 5.25
CA VAL A 651 2.03 17.07 4.31
C VAL A 651 2.85 15.84 3.92
N ASN A 652 3.03 15.64 2.62
CA ASN A 652 4.09 14.79 2.12
C ASN A 652 5.33 15.65 1.82
N PHE A 653 6.45 15.37 2.47
CA PHE A 653 7.68 16.13 2.36
C PHE A 653 8.70 15.37 1.49
N PRO A 654 8.92 15.81 0.23
CA PRO A 654 9.87 15.16 -0.65
C PRO A 654 11.31 15.33 -0.15
N LEU A 655 12.09 14.25 -0.22
CA LEU A 655 13.55 14.33 -0.06
C LEU A 655 14.15 14.98 -1.31
N THR A 656 15.20 15.78 -1.16
CA THR A 656 15.91 16.47 -2.25
C THR A 656 17.41 16.29 -2.08
N ALA A 657 18.21 16.45 -3.13
CA ALA A 657 19.67 16.32 -3.02
C ALA A 657 20.33 17.36 -2.08
N GLN A 658 19.71 18.53 -1.90
CA GLN A 658 20.16 19.54 -0.91
C GLN A 658 19.74 19.18 0.51
N ASN A 659 18.64 18.44 0.64
CA ASN A 659 18.21 17.79 1.88
C ASN A 659 18.83 16.39 2.03
N ASP A 660 19.77 16.01 1.15
CA ASP A 660 20.49 14.73 1.10
C ASP A 660 22.02 15.00 1.13
N TRP A 661 22.39 15.63 2.24
CA TRP A 661 23.61 15.55 3.04
C TRP A 661 24.92 15.03 2.40
N SER A 662 25.54 15.76 1.47
CA SER A 662 26.98 15.53 1.20
C SER A 662 27.83 16.69 0.68
N LYS A 663 27.31 17.88 0.33
CA LYS A 663 28.15 18.96 -0.21
C LYS A 663 27.68 20.37 0.16
N GLU A 664 28.30 20.96 1.18
CA GLU A 664 29.06 22.24 1.15
C GLU A 664 29.31 22.76 2.58
N ASP A 665 30.62 22.95 2.86
CA ASP A 665 31.30 23.79 3.85
C ASP A 665 30.69 24.10 5.24
N HIS A 666 31.49 23.68 6.24
CA HIS A 666 31.62 24.21 7.61
C HIS A 666 30.51 23.89 8.63
N GLY A 667 30.66 22.73 9.29
CA GLY A 667 30.23 22.51 10.68
C GLY A 667 28.73 22.26 10.87
N ILE A 668 28.40 21.14 11.53
CA ILE A 668 27.03 20.67 11.81
C ILE A 668 26.33 20.13 10.56
N ALA A 669 26.90 19.09 9.96
CA ALA A 669 26.30 18.32 8.88
C ALA A 669 26.12 16.87 9.33
N ASN A 670 24.95 16.31 8.99
CA ASN A 670 24.55 14.91 9.10
C ASN A 670 23.66 14.61 10.32
N CYS A 671 22.51 13.98 10.03
CA CYS A 671 21.37 13.74 10.91
C CYS A 671 20.38 14.89 11.18
N HIS A 672 20.23 15.85 10.27
CA HIS A 672 19.05 16.72 10.29
C HIS A 672 17.97 16.24 9.31
N SER A 673 17.02 15.44 9.79
CA SER A 673 15.68 16.03 9.75
C SER A 673 15.80 17.34 10.53
N PHE A 674 15.37 18.45 9.96
CA PHE A 674 15.40 19.79 10.55
C PHE A 674 16.70 20.58 10.41
N SER A 675 17.03 20.99 9.18
CA SER A 675 17.46 22.39 9.08
C SER A 675 16.24 23.22 9.52
N GLY A 676 16.37 23.92 10.64
CA GLY A 676 15.36 24.86 11.15
C GLY A 676 15.08 26.04 10.22
N ARG A 677 15.34 25.92 8.91
CA ARG A 677 14.91 26.86 7.86
C ARG A 677 13.69 26.36 7.08
N VAL A 678 13.51 25.04 6.90
CA VAL A 678 12.45 24.51 6.00
C VAL A 678 11.18 24.12 6.76
N ILE A 679 11.29 23.72 8.03
CA ILE A 679 10.15 23.50 8.93
C ILE A 679 10.03 24.70 9.89
N THR A 680 9.99 25.91 9.32
CA THR A 680 9.78 27.15 10.06
C THR A 680 8.31 27.56 10.06
N GLU A 681 7.99 28.57 10.87
CA GLU A 681 6.66 29.20 10.93
C GLU A 681 6.06 29.44 9.54
N GLU A 682 6.84 29.82 8.51
CA GLU A 682 6.36 30.09 7.14
C GLU A 682 5.80 28.87 6.38
N PHE A 683 6.34 27.66 6.60
CA PHE A 683 5.98 26.50 5.78
C PHE A 683 4.87 25.65 6.39
N ILE A 684 4.92 25.42 7.71
CA ILE A 684 3.94 24.58 8.41
C ILE A 684 2.93 25.41 9.22
N TRP A 685 3.33 26.53 9.82
CA TRP A 685 2.48 27.23 10.79
C TRP A 685 1.75 28.48 10.25
N THR A 686 2.16 29.06 9.11
CA THR A 686 1.62 30.35 8.62
C THR A 686 1.32 30.45 7.12
N ARG A 687 1.42 29.38 6.32
CA ARG A 687 1.38 29.51 4.84
C ARG A 687 0.10 30.18 4.29
N LYS A 688 0.18 31.51 4.11
CA LYS A 688 -0.32 32.23 2.94
C LYS A 688 0.57 31.83 1.77
N VAL A 689 -0.02 31.29 0.71
CA VAL A 689 0.69 31.00 -0.54
C VAL A 689 1.02 32.34 -1.21
N GLY A 690 2.30 32.65 -1.36
CA GLY A 690 2.79 33.91 -1.95
C GLY A 690 3.83 33.66 -3.04
N ASN A 691 3.53 34.18 -4.24
CA ASN A 691 4.36 34.21 -5.43
C ASN A 691 5.75 34.83 -5.21
N GLY A 692 6.75 34.28 -5.89
CA GLY A 692 8.08 34.86 -6.03
C GLY A 692 8.04 36.23 -6.73
N ARG A 693 8.72 37.22 -6.13
CA ARG A 693 8.93 38.57 -6.66
C ARG A 693 9.80 38.54 -7.93
N ALA A 694 9.30 39.16 -9.01
CA ALA A 694 10.10 39.88 -9.97
C ALA A 694 9.81 41.40 -9.83
N LYS A 695 10.82 42.22 -10.14
CA LYS A 695 11.02 43.61 -9.73
C LYS A 695 9.88 44.59 -10.06
N SER A 696 9.68 45.53 -9.15
CA SER A 696 8.81 46.71 -9.23
C SER A 696 9.35 47.79 -10.18
N ASN A 697 8.45 48.41 -10.95
CA ASN A 697 8.55 49.80 -11.41
C ASN A 697 7.14 50.34 -11.70
N GLY A 698 6.84 51.53 -11.16
CA GLY A 698 5.85 52.47 -11.71
C GLY A 698 4.43 52.44 -11.12
N GLU A 699 4.06 53.52 -10.44
CA GLU A 699 2.78 53.84 -9.80
C GLU A 699 1.62 54.11 -10.78
N ALA A 700 0.37 53.85 -10.36
CA ALA A 700 -0.80 54.74 -10.49
C ALA A 700 -2.02 54.18 -9.70
N PRO A 701 -2.91 55.04 -9.14
CA PRO A 701 -3.85 54.67 -8.08
C PRO A 701 -5.20 54.14 -8.61
N LEU A 702 -5.79 53.17 -7.90
CA LEU A 702 -7.15 52.70 -8.15
C LEU A 702 -8.13 53.39 -7.19
N THR A 703 -9.05 54.15 -7.80
CA THR A 703 -10.26 54.73 -7.20
C THR A 703 -11.36 53.68 -7.02
N ASP A 704 -12.19 53.92 -5.99
CA ASP A 704 -13.39 53.21 -5.55
C ASP A 704 -14.28 52.56 -6.62
N PHE A 705 -14.84 51.39 -6.31
CA PHE A 705 -16.19 50.94 -6.66
C PHE A 705 -16.64 49.78 -5.74
N PRO A 706 -17.95 49.50 -5.58
CA PRO A 706 -18.58 49.45 -4.26
C PRO A 706 -18.98 48.04 -3.82
N LEU A 707 -19.14 47.91 -2.50
CA LEU A 707 -19.81 46.80 -1.84
C LEU A 707 -21.24 46.60 -2.38
N THR A 708 -21.45 45.51 -3.12
CA THR A 708 -22.74 44.82 -3.18
C THR A 708 -22.49 43.31 -3.15
N LEU A 709 -22.86 42.67 -2.02
CA LEU A 709 -22.89 41.22 -1.87
C LEU A 709 -24.08 40.65 -2.65
N PRO A 710 -23.92 39.67 -3.55
CA PRO A 710 -25.03 38.86 -4.03
C PRO A 710 -25.29 37.74 -3.02
N THR A 711 -26.53 37.72 -2.56
CA THR A 711 -27.21 36.64 -1.88
C THR A 711 -27.05 35.28 -2.61
N THR A 712 -26.68 34.24 -1.85
CA THR A 712 -26.85 32.80 -2.14
C THR A 712 -26.63 32.35 -3.59
N THR A 713 -25.40 31.99 -3.95
CA THR A 713 -25.09 31.35 -5.24
C THR A 713 -24.45 29.97 -5.05
N SER A 714 -25.00 28.96 -5.71
CA SER A 714 -24.43 27.62 -5.79
C SER A 714 -23.11 27.66 -6.58
N MET A 715 -21.99 27.26 -5.99
CA MET A 715 -20.69 27.24 -6.66
C MET A 715 -20.54 26.03 -7.60
N GLY A 716 -21.05 26.11 -8.83
CA GLY A 716 -20.79 25.16 -9.92
C GLY A 716 -21.15 25.75 -11.29
N TYR A 717 -20.59 25.21 -12.37
CA TYR A 717 -20.68 25.78 -13.72
C TYR A 717 -21.92 25.29 -14.52
N THR A 718 -22.32 26.02 -15.55
CA THR A 718 -23.38 25.60 -16.48
C THR A 718 -22.79 24.90 -17.71
N LEU A 719 -23.18 23.64 -17.93
CA LEU A 719 -22.77 22.82 -19.09
C LEU A 719 -23.82 22.88 -20.21
N CYS A 720 -23.43 23.42 -21.37
CA CYS A 720 -24.26 23.38 -22.59
C CYS A 720 -23.82 22.27 -23.53
N VAL A 721 -24.77 21.47 -24.01
CA VAL A 721 -24.55 20.42 -25.02
C VAL A 721 -25.16 20.86 -26.34
N LEU A 722 -24.30 21.28 -27.27
CA LEU A 722 -24.70 21.71 -28.61
C LEU A 722 -24.85 20.50 -29.54
N GLY A 723 -26.09 20.21 -29.95
CA GLY A 723 -26.40 19.05 -30.80
C GLY A 723 -26.47 17.75 -30.00
N CYS A 724 -27.40 17.69 -29.03
CA CYS A 724 -27.54 16.55 -28.12
C CYS A 724 -28.14 15.31 -28.80
N GLY A 725 -27.32 14.62 -29.61
CA GLY A 725 -27.62 13.30 -30.19
C GLY A 725 -27.20 12.14 -29.26
N THR A 726 -26.97 10.96 -29.81
CA THR A 726 -26.63 9.74 -29.04
C THR A 726 -25.47 9.92 -28.07
N MET A 727 -24.37 10.55 -28.51
CA MET A 727 -23.20 10.78 -27.65
C MET A 727 -23.44 11.89 -26.62
N GLY A 728 -24.16 12.95 -26.98
CA GLY A 728 -24.57 13.98 -26.02
C GLY A 728 -25.41 13.38 -24.89
N ILE A 729 -26.38 12.52 -25.24
CA ILE A 729 -27.17 11.77 -24.26
C ILE A 729 -26.28 10.90 -23.37
N ALA A 730 -25.40 10.08 -23.96
CA ALA A 730 -24.55 9.17 -23.18
C ALA A 730 -23.65 9.91 -22.18
N ILE A 731 -23.01 11.01 -22.61
CA ILE A 731 -22.14 11.82 -21.76
C ILE A 731 -22.96 12.49 -20.65
N THR A 732 -24.05 13.19 -21.00
CA THR A 732 -24.87 13.92 -20.02
C THR A 732 -25.54 12.97 -19.03
N SER A 733 -26.09 11.85 -19.49
CA SER A 733 -26.71 10.85 -18.62
C SER A 733 -25.71 10.26 -17.63
N GLY A 734 -24.52 9.89 -18.09
CA GLY A 734 -23.50 9.31 -17.21
C GLY A 734 -22.95 10.31 -16.18
N ILE A 735 -22.85 11.60 -16.53
CA ILE A 735 -22.53 12.66 -15.56
C ILE A 735 -23.61 12.75 -14.49
N ILE A 736 -24.89 12.83 -14.88
CA ILE A 736 -26.03 12.94 -13.95
C ILE A 736 -26.08 11.74 -13.00
N GLU A 737 -26.00 10.53 -13.53
CA GLU A 737 -25.98 9.29 -12.73
C GLU A 737 -24.79 9.22 -11.78
N SER A 738 -23.62 9.75 -12.20
CA SER A 738 -22.44 9.85 -11.33
C SER A 738 -22.67 10.83 -10.17
N LEU A 739 -23.31 11.97 -10.44
CA LEU A 739 -23.64 12.96 -9.40
C LEU A 739 -24.73 12.45 -8.45
N ASP A 740 -25.65 11.62 -8.95
CA ASP A 740 -26.69 10.98 -8.14
C ASP A 740 -26.15 9.86 -7.26
N ALA A 741 -25.25 9.04 -7.79
CA ALA A 741 -24.58 7.99 -7.03
C ALA A 741 -23.77 8.57 -5.85
N ALA A 742 -23.12 9.72 -6.05
CA ALA A 742 -22.43 10.45 -4.99
C ALA A 742 -23.36 10.84 -3.84
N LYS A 743 -24.60 11.24 -4.13
CA LYS A 743 -25.62 11.60 -3.12
C LYS A 743 -26.31 10.38 -2.48
N ARG A 744 -26.59 9.31 -3.23
CA ARG A 744 -27.22 8.07 -2.71
C ARG A 744 -26.30 7.23 -1.84
N SER A 745 -24.98 7.44 -1.90
CA SER A 745 -24.01 6.86 -0.97
C SER A 745 -24.22 7.26 0.51
N LEU A 746 -25.21 8.12 0.80
CA LEU A 746 -25.65 8.51 2.15
C LEU A 746 -26.91 7.78 2.64
N SER A 747 -27.62 6.99 1.81
CA SER A 747 -28.81 6.25 2.25
C SER A 747 -29.09 5.00 1.41
N ASN A 748 -29.04 3.84 2.07
CA ASN A 748 -29.40 2.50 1.61
C ASN A 748 -28.44 1.79 0.63
N GLY A 749 -27.81 0.74 1.16
CA GLY A 749 -27.13 -0.30 0.40
C GLY A 749 -28.11 -1.03 -0.53
N PHE A 750 -27.89 -0.89 -1.83
CA PHE A 750 -28.39 -1.82 -2.84
C PHE A 750 -27.21 -2.60 -3.44
N PRO A 751 -27.42 -3.87 -3.83
CA PRO A 751 -26.34 -4.76 -4.25
C PRO A 751 -25.88 -4.35 -5.65
N LYS A 752 -24.63 -3.90 -5.77
CA LYS A 752 -24.03 -3.55 -7.06
C LYS A 752 -22.92 -4.54 -7.40
N TRP A 753 -23.25 -5.51 -8.23
CA TRP A 753 -22.33 -6.40 -8.94
C TRP A 753 -21.49 -5.66 -10.02
N GLU A 754 -21.42 -4.32 -9.97
CA GLU A 754 -20.89 -3.44 -11.02
C GLU A 754 -20.05 -2.25 -10.47
N VAL A 755 -19.11 -2.48 -9.54
CA VAL A 755 -18.08 -1.46 -9.23
C VAL A 755 -16.73 -1.91 -9.80
N HIS A 756 -16.69 -2.11 -11.12
CA HIS A 756 -15.55 -2.73 -11.81
C HIS A 756 -15.07 -1.93 -13.02
N THR A 757 -14.61 -0.70 -12.78
CA THR A 757 -13.74 0.02 -13.74
C THR A 757 -12.71 0.88 -13.01
N PRO A 758 -11.39 0.64 -13.19
CA PRO A 758 -10.38 1.60 -12.77
C PRO A 758 -10.47 2.84 -13.68
N GLY A 759 -11.28 3.83 -13.29
CA GLY A 759 -11.47 5.06 -14.05
C GLY A 759 -12.61 5.97 -13.61
N THR A 760 -13.64 5.45 -12.92
CA THR A 760 -14.78 6.28 -12.51
C THR A 760 -14.50 7.02 -11.20
N LEU A 761 -14.00 8.26 -11.30
CA LEU A 761 -14.08 9.22 -10.21
C LEU A 761 -15.55 9.61 -10.04
N THR A 762 -16.24 9.02 -9.06
CA THR A 762 -17.50 9.57 -8.56
C THR A 762 -17.14 10.78 -7.70
N PRO A 763 -17.57 12.01 -8.02
CA PRO A 763 -17.24 13.18 -7.22
C PRO A 763 -17.77 13.01 -5.79
N THR A 764 -16.92 13.11 -4.78
CA THR A 764 -17.32 13.01 -3.37
C THR A 764 -17.94 14.33 -2.94
N ALA A 765 -19.23 14.32 -2.59
CA ALA A 765 -20.02 15.50 -2.27
C ALA A 765 -19.82 15.93 -0.81
N GLU A 766 -18.69 16.59 -0.49
CA GLU A 766 -18.52 17.19 0.85
C GLU A 766 -18.04 18.66 0.85
N THR A 767 -17.75 19.26 -0.30
CA THR A 767 -17.55 20.73 -0.45
C THR A 767 -18.07 21.23 -1.82
N PRO A 768 -18.47 22.51 -1.98
CA PRO A 768 -18.90 23.06 -3.27
C PRO A 768 -17.73 23.06 -4.25
N ASP A 769 -17.78 22.14 -5.21
CA ASP A 769 -16.69 21.92 -6.16
C ASP A 769 -16.93 22.69 -7.46
N PRO A 770 -16.12 23.73 -7.78
CA PRO A 770 -16.35 24.57 -8.95
C PRO A 770 -16.13 23.84 -10.29
N SER A 771 -15.54 22.64 -10.27
CA SER A 771 -15.35 21.79 -11.44
C SER A 771 -16.45 20.74 -11.64
N VAL A 772 -17.58 20.90 -10.94
CA VAL A 772 -18.79 20.09 -11.11
C VAL A 772 -19.92 20.95 -11.71
N PRO A 773 -20.66 20.44 -12.71
CA PRO A 773 -21.76 21.20 -13.31
C PRO A 773 -22.94 21.32 -12.34
N SER A 774 -23.48 22.53 -12.20
CA SER A 774 -24.65 22.84 -11.37
C SER A 774 -25.94 22.91 -12.18
N ARG A 775 -25.84 23.19 -13.49
CA ARG A 775 -26.95 23.32 -14.44
C ARG A 775 -26.56 22.73 -15.80
N PHE A 776 -27.54 22.14 -16.50
CA PHE A 776 -27.36 21.53 -17.82
C PHE A 776 -28.33 22.12 -18.83
N ILE A 777 -27.84 22.44 -20.03
CA ILE A 777 -28.66 22.89 -21.16
C ILE A 777 -28.35 21.98 -22.37
N ALA A 778 -29.35 21.36 -22.97
CA ALA A 778 -29.22 20.50 -24.15
C ALA A 778 -29.92 21.12 -25.36
N CYS A 779 -29.17 21.36 -26.43
CA CYS A 779 -29.68 22.01 -27.63
C CYS A 779 -29.93 20.98 -28.75
N VAL A 780 -31.10 21.09 -29.39
CA VAL A 780 -31.50 20.28 -30.56
C VAL A 780 -32.14 21.15 -31.64
N ASN A 781 -32.28 20.63 -32.86
CA ASN A 781 -32.83 21.41 -33.99
C ASN A 781 -34.36 21.33 -34.15
N ARG A 782 -35.05 20.42 -33.46
CA ARG A 782 -36.48 20.16 -33.67
C ARG A 782 -37.21 20.04 -32.35
N GLU A 783 -38.38 20.67 -32.25
CA GLU A 783 -39.25 20.62 -31.07
C GLU A 783 -39.63 19.17 -30.69
N SER A 784 -40.01 18.36 -31.67
CA SER A 784 -40.35 16.94 -31.46
C SER A 784 -39.17 16.09 -30.96
N THR A 785 -37.93 16.56 -31.16
CA THR A 785 -36.73 15.91 -30.58
C THR A 785 -36.50 16.41 -29.16
N ALA A 786 -36.76 17.69 -28.88
CA ALA A 786 -36.69 18.26 -27.54
C ALA A 786 -37.66 17.54 -26.59
N GLU A 787 -38.92 17.37 -27.00
CA GLU A 787 -39.93 16.64 -26.21
C GLU A 787 -39.53 15.20 -25.87
N LYS A 788 -38.90 14.50 -26.82
CA LYS A 788 -38.38 13.14 -26.59
C LYS A 788 -37.20 13.15 -25.62
N LEU A 789 -36.30 14.11 -25.78
CA LEU A 789 -35.07 14.21 -25.00
C LEU A 789 -35.36 14.60 -23.54
N VAL A 790 -36.37 15.44 -23.30
CA VAL A 790 -36.89 15.71 -21.95
C VAL A 790 -37.32 14.42 -21.26
N LYS A 791 -38.07 13.54 -21.96
CA LYS A 791 -38.47 12.23 -21.42
C LYS A 791 -37.28 11.32 -21.14
N VAL A 792 -36.27 11.33 -22.02
CA VAL A 792 -35.05 10.55 -21.83
C VAL A 792 -34.32 11.00 -20.56
N PHE A 793 -34.02 12.29 -20.40
CA PHE A 793 -33.32 12.76 -19.19
C PHE A 793 -34.16 12.62 -17.92
N ALA A 794 -35.50 12.75 -18.01
CA ALA A 794 -36.39 12.44 -16.89
C ALA A 794 -36.33 10.98 -16.46
N SER A 795 -35.99 10.05 -17.37
CA SER A 795 -35.87 8.61 -17.06
C SER A 795 -34.50 8.17 -16.53
N VAL A 796 -33.49 9.05 -16.55
CA VAL A 796 -32.08 8.75 -16.21
C VAL A 796 -31.82 8.78 -14.69
N GLY A 797 -32.83 9.08 -13.86
CA GLY A 797 -32.75 8.94 -12.41
C GLY A 797 -33.79 9.80 -11.67
N ASP A 798 -34.07 9.43 -10.40
CA ASP A 798 -35.10 10.07 -9.56
C ASP A 798 -34.65 11.38 -8.88
N SER A 799 -33.62 12.05 -9.41
CA SER A 799 -32.88 13.11 -8.72
C SER A 799 -33.30 14.53 -9.04
N GLU A 800 -32.77 15.46 -8.23
CA GLU A 800 -32.87 16.91 -8.45
C GLU A 800 -32.14 17.38 -9.73
N PHE A 801 -31.11 16.65 -10.19
CA PHE A 801 -30.31 17.02 -11.36
C PHE A 801 -30.93 16.56 -12.68
N SER A 802 -31.62 15.40 -12.72
CA SER A 802 -32.36 14.94 -13.91
C SER A 802 -33.51 15.89 -14.26
N ARG A 803 -34.13 16.54 -13.26
CA ARG A 803 -35.15 17.60 -13.43
C ARG A 803 -34.59 18.97 -13.83
N LYS A 804 -33.25 19.15 -13.80
CA LYS A 804 -32.55 20.41 -14.10
C LYS A 804 -31.89 20.45 -15.49
N VAL A 805 -32.12 19.46 -16.35
CA VAL A 805 -31.69 19.52 -17.75
C VAL A 805 -32.71 20.31 -18.55
N GLU A 806 -32.35 21.53 -18.92
CA GLU A 806 -33.15 22.36 -19.82
C GLU A 806 -32.90 21.90 -21.26
N VAL A 807 -33.97 21.52 -21.97
CA VAL A 807 -33.86 21.14 -23.39
C VAL A 807 -34.46 22.24 -24.24
N VAL A 808 -33.67 22.79 -25.16
CA VAL A 808 -34.09 23.89 -26.03
C VAL A 808 -33.98 23.51 -27.51
N ALA A 809 -34.98 23.89 -28.29
CA ALA A 809 -34.98 23.71 -29.74
C ALA A 809 -34.60 25.01 -30.46
N SER A 810 -33.65 24.93 -31.40
CA SER A 810 -33.25 26.06 -32.28
C SER A 810 -32.82 27.34 -31.54
N LYS A 811 -32.23 27.19 -30.35
CA LYS A 811 -31.82 28.30 -29.47
C LYS A 811 -30.35 28.18 -29.02
N ASN A 812 -29.47 27.79 -29.95
CA ASN A 812 -28.06 27.54 -29.65
C ASN A 812 -27.38 28.77 -29.03
N LEU A 813 -27.57 29.96 -29.63
CA LEU A 813 -26.96 31.20 -29.16
C LEU A 813 -27.39 31.58 -27.74
N GLU A 814 -28.69 31.50 -27.43
CA GLU A 814 -29.23 31.80 -26.10
C GLU A 814 -28.65 30.85 -25.04
N ALA A 815 -28.55 29.56 -25.36
CA ALA A 815 -27.97 28.54 -24.48
C ALA A 815 -26.48 28.78 -24.21
N VAL A 816 -25.70 29.12 -25.24
CA VAL A 816 -24.25 29.40 -25.10
C VAL A 816 -24.01 30.64 -24.25
N LYS A 817 -24.81 31.70 -24.41
CA LYS A 817 -24.71 32.92 -23.58
C LYS A 817 -24.91 32.65 -22.09
N GLN A 818 -25.74 31.67 -21.74
CA GLN A 818 -26.05 31.30 -20.35
C GLN A 818 -25.09 30.25 -19.76
N SER A 819 -24.07 29.81 -20.50
CA SER A 819 -23.26 28.65 -20.13
C SER A 819 -21.79 28.97 -19.97
N ASP A 820 -21.06 28.18 -19.19
CA ASP A 820 -19.62 28.39 -18.93
C ASP A 820 -18.75 27.42 -19.73
N VAL A 821 -19.24 26.18 -19.89
CA VAL A 821 -18.59 25.09 -20.62
C VAL A 821 -19.51 24.60 -21.71
N ILE A 822 -18.99 24.49 -22.93
CA ILE A 822 -19.73 24.11 -24.13
C ILE A 822 -19.20 22.76 -24.64
N LEU A 823 -20.07 21.76 -24.70
CA LEU A 823 -19.81 20.45 -25.28
C LEU A 823 -20.45 20.38 -26.68
N LEU A 824 -19.62 20.36 -27.72
CA LEU A 824 -20.06 20.32 -29.11
C LEU A 824 -20.20 18.87 -29.61
N CYS A 825 -21.46 18.43 -29.77
CA CYS A 825 -21.89 17.06 -30.06
C CYS A 825 -22.65 16.90 -31.39
N CYS A 826 -22.65 17.94 -32.24
CA CYS A 826 -23.35 17.91 -33.52
C CYS A 826 -22.70 16.96 -34.54
N LYS A 827 -23.22 16.90 -35.76
CA LYS A 827 -22.50 16.21 -36.84
C LYS A 827 -21.29 17.06 -37.28
N PRO A 828 -20.12 16.48 -37.58
CA PRO A 828 -18.92 17.22 -38.00
C PRO A 828 -19.18 18.29 -39.06
N GLN A 829 -20.00 17.98 -40.06
CA GLN A 829 -20.30 18.88 -41.19
C GLN A 829 -21.15 20.10 -40.79
N MET A 830 -21.78 20.07 -39.61
CA MET A 830 -22.62 21.16 -39.11
C MET A 830 -21.85 22.12 -38.20
N ALA A 831 -20.65 21.74 -37.74
CA ALA A 831 -19.90 22.46 -36.72
C ALA A 831 -19.61 23.91 -37.12
N GLN A 832 -19.10 24.12 -38.34
CA GLN A 832 -18.81 25.46 -38.85
C GLN A 832 -20.06 26.34 -38.90
N HIS A 833 -21.17 25.80 -39.43
CA HIS A 833 -22.42 26.55 -39.49
C HIS A 833 -22.94 26.97 -38.11
N ILE A 834 -22.82 26.10 -37.10
CA ILE A 834 -23.27 26.41 -35.72
C ILE A 834 -22.34 27.43 -35.07
N LEU A 835 -21.02 27.25 -35.17
CA LEU A 835 -20.04 28.12 -34.53
C LEU A 835 -19.93 29.49 -35.20
N SER A 836 -20.28 29.59 -36.49
CA SER A 836 -20.32 30.84 -37.26
C SER A 836 -21.71 31.52 -37.30
N GLU A 837 -22.66 31.07 -36.49
CA GLU A 837 -23.95 31.76 -36.32
C GLU A 837 -23.73 33.19 -35.80
N GLN A 838 -24.52 34.16 -36.27
CA GLN A 838 -24.34 35.57 -35.89
C GLN A 838 -24.45 35.75 -34.36
N GLY A 839 -23.42 36.35 -33.74
CA GLY A 839 -23.34 36.55 -32.29
C GLY A 839 -22.72 35.39 -31.50
N MET A 840 -22.43 34.24 -32.15
CA MET A 840 -21.87 33.06 -31.49
C MET A 840 -20.41 33.24 -31.09
N THR A 841 -19.62 33.95 -31.90
CA THR A 841 -18.21 34.24 -31.62
C THR A 841 -18.04 35.00 -30.31
N GLU A 842 -18.83 36.05 -30.11
CA GLU A 842 -18.86 36.86 -28.88
C GLU A 842 -19.40 36.04 -27.71
N ALA A 843 -20.41 35.21 -27.95
CA ALA A 843 -20.96 34.35 -26.92
C ALA A 843 -19.97 33.26 -26.44
N LEU A 844 -18.99 32.85 -27.24
CA LEU A 844 -17.98 31.83 -26.90
C LEU A 844 -16.70 32.41 -26.28
N GLU A 845 -16.54 33.73 -26.26
CA GLU A 845 -15.32 34.38 -25.77
C GLU A 845 -15.01 34.01 -24.31
N GLY A 846 -13.78 33.56 -24.04
CA GLY A 846 -13.33 33.15 -22.70
C GLY A 846 -13.86 31.80 -22.19
N LYS A 847 -14.83 31.18 -22.88
CA LYS A 847 -15.45 29.91 -22.47
C LYS A 847 -14.60 28.69 -22.86
N LEU A 848 -14.83 27.56 -22.19
CA LEU A 848 -14.24 26.26 -22.54
C LEU A 848 -15.14 25.55 -23.57
N LEU A 849 -14.62 25.32 -24.77
CA LEU A 849 -15.28 24.57 -25.85
C LEU A 849 -14.65 23.18 -26.00
N ILE A 850 -15.39 22.15 -25.59
CA ILE A 850 -15.05 20.73 -25.70
C ILE A 850 -15.74 20.16 -26.94
N SER A 851 -14.97 19.84 -27.99
CA SER A 851 -15.50 19.22 -29.21
C SER A 851 -15.35 17.71 -29.19
N ILE A 852 -16.45 16.96 -29.35
CA ILE A 852 -16.41 15.49 -29.50
C ILE A 852 -16.47 15.03 -30.97
N LEU A 853 -16.22 15.94 -31.90
CA LEU A 853 -16.47 15.72 -33.32
C LEU A 853 -15.35 14.90 -33.97
N ALA A 854 -15.73 13.83 -34.68
CA ALA A 854 -14.80 13.05 -35.49
C ALA A 854 -14.29 13.87 -36.68
N GLY A 855 -12.98 13.82 -36.92
CA GLY A 855 -12.30 14.45 -38.06
C GLY A 855 -12.17 15.98 -38.02
N VAL A 856 -12.82 16.70 -37.10
CA VAL A 856 -12.71 18.16 -36.99
C VAL A 856 -11.49 18.53 -36.14
N THR A 857 -10.55 19.25 -36.73
CA THR A 857 -9.29 19.61 -36.07
C THR A 857 -9.42 20.80 -35.11
N ILE A 858 -8.56 20.88 -34.10
CA ILE A 858 -8.44 22.05 -33.21
C ILE A 858 -8.21 23.30 -34.05
N ARG A 859 -7.34 23.22 -35.07
CA ARG A 859 -7.07 24.34 -35.98
C ARG A 859 -8.35 24.87 -36.65
N GLN A 860 -9.22 23.97 -37.12
CA GLN A 860 -10.51 24.37 -37.70
C GLN A 860 -11.41 25.03 -36.66
N LEU A 861 -11.56 24.40 -35.48
CA LEU A 861 -12.38 24.92 -34.38
C LEU A 861 -11.93 26.31 -33.94
N THR A 862 -10.63 26.50 -33.69
CA THR A 862 -10.05 27.80 -33.31
C THR A 862 -10.21 28.85 -34.41
N GLY A 863 -10.29 28.43 -35.69
CA GLY A 863 -10.55 29.34 -36.81
C GLY A 863 -12.01 29.77 -36.94
N TRP A 864 -12.93 29.13 -36.22
CA TRP A 864 -14.36 29.43 -36.25
C TRP A 864 -14.88 30.16 -35.01
N VAL A 865 -14.06 30.32 -33.97
CA VAL A 865 -14.44 30.93 -32.69
C VAL A 865 -13.49 32.08 -32.32
N SER A 866 -13.78 32.78 -31.22
CA SER A 866 -12.89 33.83 -30.73
C SER A 866 -11.51 33.25 -30.36
N PRO A 867 -10.40 33.96 -30.61
CA PRO A 867 -9.06 33.54 -30.15
C PRO A 867 -8.96 33.35 -28.62
N LEU A 868 -9.87 33.96 -27.86
CA LEU A 868 -9.95 33.82 -26.41
C LEU A 868 -10.77 32.61 -25.94
N THR A 869 -11.46 31.92 -26.86
CA THR A 869 -12.16 30.66 -26.55
C THR A 869 -11.15 29.55 -26.35
N ARG A 870 -11.26 28.81 -25.25
CA ARG A 870 -10.37 27.71 -24.89
C ARG A 870 -10.90 26.44 -25.53
N VAL A 871 -10.21 25.94 -26.56
CA VAL A 871 -10.69 24.81 -27.38
C VAL A 871 -9.96 23.52 -27.01
N VAL A 872 -10.71 22.45 -26.76
CA VAL A 872 -10.18 21.09 -26.58
C VAL A 872 -10.97 20.10 -27.44
N ARG A 873 -10.27 19.09 -27.97
CA ARG A 873 -10.89 17.96 -28.66
C ARG A 873 -10.96 16.76 -27.71
N ALA A 874 -12.09 16.09 -27.66
CA ALA A 874 -12.29 14.84 -26.97
C ALA A 874 -12.82 13.79 -27.95
N MET A 875 -12.49 12.53 -27.75
CA MET A 875 -12.97 11.41 -28.56
C MET A 875 -13.47 10.33 -27.60
N PRO A 876 -14.73 10.43 -27.17
CA PRO A 876 -15.40 9.39 -26.40
C PRO A 876 -15.93 8.28 -27.32
N ASN A 877 -16.42 7.20 -26.74
CA ASN A 877 -17.04 6.09 -27.48
C ASN A 877 -18.38 5.66 -26.85
N THR A 878 -19.13 4.82 -27.55
CA THR A 878 -20.51 4.46 -27.15
C THR A 878 -20.65 3.78 -25.77
N PRO A 879 -19.68 2.99 -25.26
CA PRO A 879 -19.72 2.45 -23.90
C PRO A 879 -19.77 3.49 -22.78
N CYS A 880 -19.54 4.78 -23.08
CA CYS A 880 -19.80 5.87 -22.13
C CYS A 880 -21.21 5.82 -21.52
N LYS A 881 -22.20 5.31 -22.27
CA LYS A 881 -23.58 5.17 -21.79
C LYS A 881 -23.72 4.27 -20.56
N ILE A 882 -22.83 3.27 -20.41
CA ILE A 882 -22.78 2.35 -19.26
C ILE A 882 -21.57 2.62 -18.38
N ARG A 883 -20.96 3.81 -18.52
CA ARG A 883 -19.78 4.27 -17.75
C ARG A 883 -18.51 3.42 -17.94
N GLU A 884 -18.45 2.63 -19.00
CA GLU A 884 -17.28 1.81 -19.39
C GLU A 884 -16.61 2.39 -20.64
N GLY A 885 -16.74 3.70 -20.85
CA GLY A 885 -16.19 4.40 -22.00
C GLY A 885 -14.66 4.51 -22.00
N MET A 886 -14.11 4.83 -23.16
CA MET A 886 -12.74 5.30 -23.31
C MET A 886 -12.78 6.65 -24.02
N THR A 887 -12.28 7.68 -23.36
CA THR A 887 -12.15 9.03 -23.94
C THR A 887 -10.69 9.40 -24.10
N VAL A 888 -10.32 9.82 -25.32
CA VAL A 888 -9.03 10.46 -25.59
C VAL A 888 -9.25 11.97 -25.68
N VAL A 889 -8.44 12.76 -24.98
CA VAL A 889 -8.54 14.22 -24.90
C VAL A 889 -7.25 14.84 -25.42
N SER A 890 -7.35 15.94 -26.16
CA SER A 890 -6.18 16.65 -26.67
C SER A 890 -5.50 17.42 -25.55
N THR A 891 -4.18 17.52 -25.57
CA THR A 891 -3.47 18.43 -24.67
C THR A 891 -3.93 19.87 -24.87
N LEU A 892 -4.28 20.56 -23.78
CA LEU A 892 -4.53 22.00 -23.82
C LEU A 892 -3.20 22.75 -23.98
N PRO A 893 -3.16 23.88 -24.72
CA PRO A 893 -2.02 24.76 -24.68
C PRO A 893 -1.89 25.41 -23.29
N PRO A 894 -0.66 25.77 -22.86
CA PRO A 894 -0.46 26.41 -21.56
C PRO A 894 -1.33 27.67 -21.41
N SER A 895 -2.13 27.73 -20.35
CA SER A 895 -2.98 28.88 -20.06
C SER A 895 -3.21 29.07 -18.56
N PRO A 896 -3.57 30.27 -18.08
CA PRO A 896 -3.90 30.50 -16.67
C PRO A 896 -5.08 29.65 -16.16
N HIS A 897 -5.89 29.10 -17.06
CA HIS A 897 -7.05 28.27 -16.74
C HIS A 897 -6.81 26.76 -16.95
N GLU A 898 -5.59 26.37 -17.33
CA GLU A 898 -5.25 24.99 -17.71
C GLU A 898 -5.59 23.98 -16.61
N GLU A 899 -5.27 24.27 -15.34
CA GLU A 899 -5.56 23.38 -14.22
C GLU A 899 -7.08 23.19 -14.02
N THR A 900 -7.84 24.28 -14.07
CA THR A 900 -9.31 24.25 -13.92
C THR A 900 -9.99 23.54 -15.08
N ASP A 901 -9.55 23.79 -16.32
CA ASP A 901 -10.10 23.14 -17.51
C ASP A 901 -9.78 21.64 -17.52
N ASN A 902 -8.55 21.26 -17.20
CA ASN A 902 -8.16 19.86 -17.06
C ASN A 902 -8.99 19.16 -15.99
N ALA A 903 -9.26 19.82 -14.86
CA ALA A 903 -10.13 19.26 -13.81
C ALA A 903 -11.58 19.07 -14.29
N ILE A 904 -12.16 20.05 -14.97
CA ILE A 904 -13.51 19.97 -15.57
C ILE A 904 -13.58 18.82 -16.58
N ILE A 905 -12.63 18.76 -17.50
CA ILE A 905 -12.58 17.75 -18.57
C ILE A 905 -12.41 16.34 -17.97
N LEU A 906 -11.48 16.18 -17.02
CA LEU A 906 -11.27 14.90 -16.35
C LEU A 906 -12.52 14.45 -15.61
N LYS A 907 -13.25 15.33 -14.94
CA LYS A 907 -14.50 14.97 -14.24
C LYS A 907 -15.61 14.58 -15.21
N ILE A 908 -15.78 15.33 -16.29
CA ILE A 908 -16.74 15.00 -17.36
C ILE A 908 -16.47 13.58 -17.86
N PHE A 909 -15.26 13.31 -18.34
CA PHE A 909 -14.99 12.06 -19.05
C PHE A 909 -14.66 10.87 -18.15
N SER A 910 -14.11 11.10 -16.94
CA SER A 910 -13.87 10.02 -15.98
C SER A 910 -15.19 9.54 -15.36
N SER A 911 -16.23 10.38 -15.27
CA SER A 911 -17.54 9.93 -14.78
C SER A 911 -18.19 8.85 -15.65
N ILE A 912 -17.81 8.81 -16.94
CA ILE A 912 -18.37 7.93 -17.98
C ILE A 912 -17.36 6.92 -18.54
N GLY A 913 -16.20 6.74 -17.91
CA GLY A 913 -15.21 5.75 -18.32
C GLY A 913 -13.77 6.14 -18.01
N ARG A 914 -12.81 5.58 -18.75
CA ARG A 914 -11.38 5.95 -18.64
C ARG A 914 -11.08 7.13 -19.54
N CYS A 915 -10.22 8.03 -19.09
CA CYS A 915 -9.78 9.20 -19.84
C CYS A 915 -8.24 9.22 -20.00
N ARG A 916 -7.75 9.63 -21.18
CA ARG A 916 -6.32 9.80 -21.47
C ARG A 916 -6.08 11.04 -22.31
N PHE A 917 -5.01 11.77 -21.99
CA PHE A 917 -4.53 12.88 -22.83
C PHE A 917 -3.54 12.37 -23.88
N LEU A 918 -3.72 12.77 -25.14
CA LEU A 918 -2.82 12.48 -26.26
C LEU A 918 -2.74 13.68 -27.20
N ASP A 919 -1.63 13.79 -27.94
CA ASP A 919 -1.50 14.78 -29.01
C ASP A 919 -2.59 14.60 -30.08
N GLU A 920 -3.08 15.71 -30.65
CA GLU A 920 -4.13 15.69 -31.68
C GLU A 920 -3.80 14.78 -32.87
N LYS A 921 -2.52 14.66 -33.24
CA LYS A 921 -2.05 13.80 -34.34
C LYS A 921 -2.45 12.33 -34.20
N HIS A 922 -2.79 11.87 -32.99
CA HIS A 922 -3.20 10.48 -32.74
C HIS A 922 -4.72 10.26 -32.83
N PHE A 923 -5.53 11.33 -32.94
CA PHE A 923 -6.97 11.24 -32.78
C PHE A 923 -7.67 10.39 -33.83
N ASP A 924 -7.19 10.37 -35.07
CA ASP A 924 -7.80 9.56 -36.13
C ASP A 924 -7.60 8.06 -35.84
N ALA A 925 -6.39 7.68 -35.40
CA ALA A 925 -6.09 6.31 -34.98
C ALA A 925 -6.87 5.92 -33.71
N CYS A 926 -7.01 6.84 -32.75
CA CYS A 926 -7.83 6.62 -31.57
C CYS A 926 -9.32 6.48 -31.93
N THR A 927 -9.82 7.23 -32.92
CA THR A 927 -11.20 7.13 -33.42
C THR A 927 -11.47 5.76 -34.02
N ALA A 928 -10.52 5.22 -34.79
CA ALA A 928 -10.59 3.86 -35.31
C ALA A 928 -10.54 2.81 -34.20
N LEU A 929 -9.60 2.95 -33.25
CA LEU A 929 -9.35 1.94 -32.22
C LEU A 929 -10.42 1.93 -31.11
N ALA A 930 -10.69 3.08 -30.49
CA ALA A 930 -11.60 3.21 -29.35
C ALA A 930 -13.00 3.64 -29.77
N GLY A 931 -13.14 4.52 -30.77
CA GLY A 931 -14.43 4.97 -31.27
C GLY A 931 -15.19 3.88 -32.04
N SER A 932 -14.52 3.24 -33.00
CA SER A 932 -15.09 2.15 -33.81
C SER A 932 -14.90 0.77 -33.18
N GLY A 933 -13.98 0.64 -32.22
CA GLY A 933 -13.66 -0.59 -31.50
C GLY A 933 -14.86 -1.36 -30.95
N PRO A 934 -15.87 -0.72 -30.31
CA PRO A 934 -17.06 -1.41 -29.84
C PRO A 934 -17.80 -2.19 -30.94
N ALA A 935 -17.91 -1.63 -32.15
CA ALA A 935 -18.54 -2.32 -33.27
C ALA A 935 -17.71 -3.53 -33.72
N PHE A 936 -16.39 -3.40 -33.77
CA PHE A 936 -15.50 -4.51 -34.09
C PHE A 936 -15.58 -5.62 -33.03
N ALA A 937 -15.63 -5.27 -31.74
CA ALA A 937 -15.78 -6.21 -30.64
C ALA A 937 -17.11 -6.99 -30.72
N CYS A 938 -18.21 -6.34 -31.10
CA CYS A 938 -19.49 -7.02 -31.28
C CYS A 938 -19.44 -8.13 -32.35
N ILE A 939 -18.70 -7.94 -33.44
CA ILE A 939 -18.52 -8.98 -34.47
C ILE A 939 -17.86 -10.24 -33.87
N PHE A 940 -16.83 -10.05 -33.02
CA PHE A 940 -16.19 -11.20 -32.38
C PHE A 940 -17.08 -11.89 -31.35
N LEU A 941 -17.81 -11.11 -30.56
CA LEU A 941 -18.74 -11.62 -29.57
C LEU A 941 -19.86 -12.44 -30.24
N GLU A 942 -20.44 -11.91 -31.32
CA GLU A 942 -21.44 -12.60 -32.14
C GLU A 942 -20.89 -13.89 -32.73
N ALA A 943 -19.70 -13.85 -33.33
CA ALA A 943 -19.04 -15.04 -33.89
C ALA A 943 -18.72 -16.10 -32.81
N MET A 944 -18.34 -15.69 -31.60
CA MET A 944 -18.13 -16.61 -30.48
C MET A 944 -19.44 -17.26 -30.02
N ALA A 945 -20.53 -16.48 -29.93
CA ALA A 945 -21.85 -17.01 -29.59
C ALA A 945 -22.34 -18.01 -30.67
N ASP A 946 -22.16 -17.69 -31.96
CA ASP A 946 -22.45 -18.61 -33.07
C ASP A 946 -21.64 -19.90 -32.97
N GLY A 947 -20.34 -19.81 -32.65
CA GLY A 947 -19.48 -20.97 -32.42
C GLY A 947 -19.99 -21.84 -31.26
N GLY A 948 -20.42 -21.23 -30.15
CA GLY A 948 -21.04 -21.94 -29.03
C GLY A 948 -22.32 -22.67 -29.42
N VAL A 949 -23.19 -22.01 -30.21
CA VAL A 949 -24.44 -22.61 -30.71
C VAL A 949 -24.16 -23.76 -31.67
N MET A 950 -23.18 -23.63 -32.55
CA MET A 950 -22.74 -24.70 -33.44
C MET A 950 -22.28 -25.95 -32.66
N MET A 951 -21.73 -25.76 -31.46
CA MET A 951 -21.31 -26.84 -30.56
C MET A 951 -22.42 -27.31 -29.60
N GLY A 952 -23.65 -26.82 -29.75
CA GLY A 952 -24.83 -27.31 -29.04
C GLY A 952 -25.31 -26.45 -27.87
N LEU A 953 -24.75 -25.25 -27.64
CA LEU A 953 -25.26 -24.35 -26.61
C LEU A 953 -26.56 -23.65 -27.05
N PRO A 954 -27.51 -23.39 -26.12
CA PRO A 954 -28.62 -22.49 -26.39
C PRO A 954 -28.12 -21.08 -26.72
N ARG A 955 -28.80 -20.38 -27.64
CA ARG A 955 -28.40 -19.05 -28.11
C ARG A 955 -28.21 -18.03 -26.98
N THR A 956 -29.13 -18.00 -26.02
CA THR A 956 -29.09 -17.06 -24.89
C THR A 956 -27.85 -17.28 -24.03
N GLU A 957 -27.59 -18.54 -23.65
CA GLU A 957 -26.42 -18.92 -22.84
C GLU A 957 -25.11 -18.64 -23.59
N ALA A 958 -25.05 -18.97 -24.88
CA ALA A 958 -23.86 -18.72 -25.70
C ALA A 958 -23.52 -17.22 -25.81
N LEU A 959 -24.54 -16.36 -25.90
CA LEU A 959 -24.37 -14.92 -25.94
C LEU A 959 -23.85 -14.37 -24.60
N GLU A 960 -24.42 -14.82 -23.48
CA GLU A 960 -23.99 -14.41 -22.14
C GLU A 960 -22.54 -14.85 -21.86
N LEU A 961 -22.21 -16.11 -22.14
CA LEU A 961 -20.86 -16.64 -21.98
C LEU A 961 -19.84 -15.88 -22.83
N ALA A 962 -20.17 -15.58 -24.10
CA ALA A 962 -19.30 -14.81 -24.97
C ALA A 962 -19.08 -13.38 -24.44
N ALA A 963 -20.15 -12.70 -24.01
CA ALA A 963 -20.07 -11.35 -23.46
C ALA A 963 -19.22 -11.28 -22.18
N GLN A 964 -19.46 -12.18 -21.22
CA GLN A 964 -18.71 -12.24 -19.97
C GLN A 964 -17.24 -12.60 -20.20
N THR A 965 -16.95 -13.50 -21.16
CA THR A 965 -15.59 -13.88 -21.53
C THR A 965 -14.80 -12.69 -22.09
N PHE A 966 -15.41 -11.92 -23.00
CA PHE A 966 -14.80 -10.70 -23.53
C PHE A 966 -14.53 -9.67 -22.44
N GLN A 967 -15.50 -9.44 -21.55
CA GLN A 967 -15.35 -8.50 -20.44
C GLN A 967 -14.23 -8.92 -19.48
N GLY A 968 -14.18 -10.19 -19.08
CA GLY A 968 -13.16 -10.75 -18.20
C GLY A 968 -11.76 -10.65 -18.79
N ALA A 969 -11.58 -11.08 -20.05
CA ALA A 969 -10.30 -11.02 -20.73
C ALA A 969 -9.79 -9.57 -20.88
N ALA A 970 -10.66 -8.63 -21.25
CA ALA A 970 -10.30 -7.22 -21.31
C ALA A 970 -9.90 -6.68 -19.92
N ARG A 971 -10.64 -7.03 -18.85
CA ARG A 971 -10.32 -6.61 -17.48
C ARG A 971 -8.98 -7.16 -16.99
N MET A 972 -8.64 -8.41 -17.29
CA MET A 972 -7.35 -8.99 -16.93
C MET A 972 -6.18 -8.21 -17.53
N VAL A 973 -6.30 -7.77 -18.79
CA VAL A 973 -5.29 -6.90 -19.43
C VAL A 973 -5.19 -5.55 -18.72
N LEU A 974 -6.32 -4.92 -18.40
CA LEU A 974 -6.34 -3.58 -17.81
C LEU A 974 -5.90 -3.55 -16.34
N GLN A 975 -6.18 -4.60 -15.56
CA GLN A 975 -5.84 -4.69 -14.13
C GLN A 975 -4.43 -5.23 -13.90
N GLY A 976 -4.02 -6.25 -14.65
CA GLY A 976 -2.68 -6.84 -14.51
C GLY A 976 -1.57 -5.99 -15.13
N ASN A 977 -1.92 -5.00 -15.96
CA ASN A 977 -0.98 -4.29 -16.84
C ASN A 977 -0.11 -5.27 -17.65
N THR A 978 -0.71 -6.41 -18.00
CA THR A 978 -0.03 -7.59 -18.54
C THR A 978 -0.17 -7.61 -20.05
N HIS A 979 0.89 -7.97 -20.76
CA HIS A 979 0.83 -8.12 -22.21
C HIS A 979 -0.19 -9.22 -22.60
N PRO A 980 -1.13 -9.00 -23.56
CA PRO A 980 -2.17 -9.98 -23.89
C PRO A 980 -1.63 -11.38 -24.26
N ALA A 981 -0.43 -11.46 -24.85
CA ALA A 981 0.22 -12.74 -25.14
C ALA A 981 0.48 -13.58 -23.89
N GLN A 982 0.83 -12.96 -22.75
CA GLN A 982 1.07 -13.69 -21.51
C GLN A 982 -0.22 -14.25 -20.92
N ILE A 983 -1.34 -13.50 -21.00
CA ILE A 983 -2.65 -14.03 -20.58
C ILE A 983 -3.02 -15.21 -21.48
N LYS A 984 -2.87 -15.05 -22.81
CA LYS A 984 -3.09 -16.13 -23.79
C LYS A 984 -2.23 -17.36 -23.47
N ASP A 985 -0.95 -17.19 -23.14
CA ASP A 985 -0.04 -18.30 -22.79
C ASP A 985 -0.45 -18.96 -21.46
N ALA A 986 -0.84 -18.17 -20.45
CA ALA A 986 -1.27 -18.67 -19.14
C ALA A 986 -2.56 -19.51 -19.20
N VAL A 987 -3.48 -19.20 -20.12
CA VAL A 987 -4.73 -19.96 -20.30
C VAL A 987 -4.61 -21.08 -21.35
N SER A 988 -3.42 -21.25 -21.95
CA SER A 988 -3.15 -22.26 -22.97
C SER A 988 -2.37 -23.44 -22.38
N THR A 989 -3.08 -24.44 -21.86
CA THR A 989 -2.43 -25.67 -21.42
C THR A 989 -1.87 -26.45 -22.63
N PRO A 990 -0.67 -27.06 -22.52
CA PRO A 990 -0.09 -27.87 -23.60
C PRO A 990 -1.03 -28.99 -24.05
N GLY A 991 -1.38 -29.02 -25.34
CA GLY A 991 -2.31 -30.00 -25.92
C GLY A 991 -3.79 -29.81 -25.55
N GLY A 992 -4.14 -28.73 -24.84
CA GLY A 992 -5.51 -28.45 -24.40
C GLY A 992 -6.43 -27.87 -25.49
N CYS A 993 -7.72 -27.69 -25.15
CA CYS A 993 -8.71 -27.12 -26.08
C CYS A 993 -8.38 -25.68 -26.51
N THR A 994 -7.82 -24.86 -25.61
CA THR A 994 -7.45 -23.47 -25.91
C THR A 994 -6.41 -23.39 -27.02
N ILE A 995 -5.34 -24.19 -26.96
CA ILE A 995 -4.27 -24.12 -27.97
C ILE A 995 -4.73 -24.64 -29.34
N ALA A 996 -5.63 -25.64 -29.37
CA ALA A 996 -6.25 -26.11 -30.61
C ALA A 996 -7.14 -25.04 -31.25
N GLY A 997 -7.94 -24.34 -30.44
CA GLY A 997 -8.75 -23.20 -30.91
C GLY A 997 -7.88 -22.04 -31.40
N LEU A 998 -6.81 -21.70 -30.69
CA LEU A 998 -5.87 -20.65 -31.09
C LEU A 998 -5.20 -20.95 -32.44
N LEU A 999 -4.83 -22.21 -32.71
CA LEU A 999 -4.26 -22.59 -34.02
C LEU A 999 -5.23 -22.28 -35.16
N ALA A 1000 -6.51 -22.63 -35.03
CA ALA A 1000 -7.54 -22.33 -36.03
C ALA A 1000 -7.76 -20.83 -36.23
N LEU A 1001 -7.67 -20.02 -35.16
CA LEU A 1001 -7.75 -18.56 -35.25
C LEU A 1001 -6.52 -17.94 -35.95
N GLU A 1002 -5.32 -18.49 -35.74
CA GLU A 1002 -4.11 -18.04 -36.43
C GLU A 1002 -4.15 -18.43 -37.92
N ASP A 1003 -4.68 -19.62 -38.28
CA ASP A 1003 -4.93 -20.03 -39.67
C ASP A 1003 -5.90 -19.08 -40.37
N GLY A 1004 -6.91 -18.59 -39.63
CA GLY A 1004 -7.85 -17.54 -40.06
C GLY A 1004 -7.24 -16.14 -40.17
N ARG A 1005 -5.96 -15.96 -39.81
CA ARG A 1005 -5.21 -14.70 -39.87
C ARG A 1005 -5.86 -13.55 -39.11
N VAL A 1006 -6.54 -13.86 -38.00
CA VAL A 1006 -7.37 -12.93 -37.23
C VAL A 1006 -6.63 -11.63 -36.88
N ARG A 1007 -5.37 -11.73 -36.44
CA ARG A 1007 -4.54 -10.56 -36.10
C ARG A 1007 -4.40 -9.58 -37.26
N SER A 1008 -4.15 -10.09 -38.47
CA SER A 1008 -3.94 -9.26 -39.65
C SER A 1008 -5.24 -8.59 -40.11
N THR A 1009 -6.36 -9.32 -40.05
CA THR A 1009 -7.68 -8.80 -40.41
C THR A 1009 -8.10 -7.66 -39.49
N ILE A 1010 -7.90 -7.80 -38.17
CA ILE A 1010 -8.19 -6.74 -37.20
C ILE A 1010 -7.32 -5.51 -37.45
N ALA A 1011 -6.00 -5.70 -37.57
CA ALA A 1011 -5.06 -4.58 -37.76
C ALA A 1011 -5.38 -3.77 -39.02
N ARG A 1012 -5.72 -4.43 -40.13
CA ARG A 1012 -6.14 -3.75 -41.37
C ARG A 1012 -7.49 -3.04 -41.21
N GLY A 1013 -8.42 -3.61 -40.46
CA GLY A 1013 -9.68 -2.94 -40.12
C GLY A 1013 -9.45 -1.61 -39.41
N ILE A 1014 -8.55 -1.58 -38.41
CA ILE A 1014 -8.15 -0.34 -37.73
C ILE A 1014 -7.49 0.64 -38.69
N GLN A 1015 -6.60 0.17 -39.57
CA GLN A 1015 -5.94 1.01 -40.58
C GLN A 1015 -6.97 1.71 -41.48
N VAL A 1016 -7.87 0.95 -42.12
CA VAL A 1016 -8.88 1.49 -43.05
C VAL A 1016 -9.83 2.46 -42.32
N ALA A 1017 -10.22 2.14 -41.09
CA ALA A 1017 -11.03 3.03 -40.26
C ALA A 1017 -10.29 4.33 -39.90
N THR A 1018 -8.97 4.28 -39.68
CA THR A 1018 -8.13 5.45 -39.38
C THR A 1018 -8.05 6.37 -40.61
N GLU A 1019 -7.79 5.80 -41.78
CA GLU A 1019 -7.77 6.52 -43.06
C GLU A 1019 -9.11 7.24 -43.28
N ARG A 1020 -10.24 6.53 -43.09
CA ARG A 1020 -11.56 7.13 -43.23
C ARG A 1020 -11.85 8.20 -42.18
N ALA A 1021 -11.41 8.03 -40.94
CA ALA A 1021 -11.60 9.01 -39.87
C ALA A 1021 -10.95 10.36 -40.20
N SER A 1022 -9.78 10.34 -40.84
CA SER A 1022 -9.06 11.55 -41.26
C SER A 1022 -9.81 12.39 -42.32
N GLU A 1023 -10.74 11.78 -43.05
CA GLU A 1023 -11.53 12.43 -44.11
C GLU A 1023 -12.82 13.08 -43.59
N LEU A 1024 -13.33 12.69 -42.41
CA LEU A 1024 -14.68 13.03 -41.94
C LEU A 1024 -14.92 14.52 -41.66
N GLY A 1025 -13.88 15.26 -41.26
CA GLY A 1025 -13.96 16.70 -40.98
C GLY A 1025 -13.45 17.59 -42.11
N GLN A 1026 -13.15 17.00 -43.27
CA GLN A 1026 -12.84 17.76 -44.48
C GLN A 1026 -14.14 18.15 -45.21
N PRO A 1027 -14.17 19.29 -45.91
CA PRO A 1027 -15.30 19.62 -46.78
C PRO A 1027 -15.53 18.49 -47.79
N ALA A 1028 -16.79 18.08 -47.97
CA ALA A 1028 -17.13 16.99 -48.89
C ALA A 1028 -16.51 17.27 -50.27
N LYS A 1029 -15.69 16.34 -50.78
CA LYS A 1029 -15.34 16.32 -52.21
C LYS A 1029 -16.66 16.13 -52.96
N LYS A 1030 -17.13 17.20 -53.60
CA LYS A 1030 -18.27 17.15 -54.53
C LYS A 1030 -17.95 16.25 -55.71
#